data_AF-A0A1U7M1F2-F1
#
_entry.id   AF-A0A1U7M1F2-F1
#
_cell.length_a   1.000
_cell.length_b   1.000
_cell.length_c   1.000
_cell.angle_alpha   90.00
_cell.angle_beta   90.00
_cell.angle_gamma   90.00
#
_symmetry.space_group_name_H-M   'P 1'
#
loop_
_entity.id
_entity.type
_entity.pdbx_description
1 polymer ?
#
loop_
_entity_poly.entity_id
_entity_poly.type
_entity_poly.pdbx_seq_one_letter_code
_entity_poly.pdbx_strand_id
1 'polypeptide(L)'
;MKIIVVGGVAGGATAIARLRRLDENAEILLLERGKYVSFANCGLPYYIGGAIEERDSLFVTTKESIEDKYNIEIRTENEVLSIDKENKRVRIIDYTSGREYEEDYDKLLLSTGSSPFIPDVEGINERNIFKLWTVPDVDAIYSFIEKEKPKKAVVIGGGFIGLETAENLYEKGLEVTLVEMSDQVMPPLDKDMAKILENHLENKGVKLLLGEGFDGTENKGKTIKLKSGKKLESDITILSIGVRPNSEIAKSAGLELNERGGIKVDKFQKTSDENIYAVGDVIEVKDFILGTNTMIPLAGPANKQGRAVASNILEKREETYKATMGTSVAKVFDMTVATVGSNEKSLIKKGYKYKKDYYISLVHPMSHAGYYPGALPMTIKLIFGRDGEILGAQIVGYDGVDKRIDIIATTIYFKGNVYDLSDLELAYAPPYSSAKDPVNFAGYVATNILEGLTEPITLQELKEDKSKYTVLDVREEIEQVSGMMDEAISMPLTEIRNRIGELDKNKEYAIYCAVGIRGYIAERILKQRGFSAHNILGGYRTYLDIEGSSDYSDLSTEQDKFESSENKDDNNKEIKLLNVCGLSCPGPIVQVSEAINKLSPGEIIEVVATDPGFARDIKSWANNTGNTLLESSANKGKFSAKIQKGKRVEKEEKNPTNIKEKTMIIFDGDLDKAIASFIIATGAAAMGNKVNMFFTFWGLSILRKENAPKVKKDFMSKMFSMMLPKSSRKLGLSKMNFFGMGSKMIRKVMKDKGVSSLEELILNAQRAGVKMTACQMSMDVMGLSKEELIEGVEVGGVATMLSDNDNSNMNLFI
;
A
#
# COMPACT_ATOMS: atom_id res chain seq x y z
N MET A 1 -38.14 -36.72 -11.79
CA MET A 1 -38.39 -35.27 -11.79
C MET A 1 -37.45 -34.64 -12.79
N LYS A 2 -37.96 -33.83 -13.72
CA LYS A 2 -37.20 -33.11 -14.74
C LYS A 2 -36.92 -31.68 -14.30
N ILE A 3 -35.64 -31.31 -14.27
CA ILE A 3 -35.15 -30.02 -13.80
C ILE A 3 -34.42 -29.34 -14.95
N ILE A 4 -34.89 -28.15 -15.32
CA ILE A 4 -34.20 -27.30 -16.31
C ILE A 4 -33.44 -26.19 -15.57
N VAL A 5 -32.17 -26.02 -15.91
CA VAL A 5 -31.31 -24.93 -15.42
C VAL A 5 -30.93 -24.02 -16.57
N VAL A 6 -31.20 -22.72 -16.44
CA VAL A 6 -30.92 -21.71 -17.48
C VAL A 6 -29.70 -20.88 -17.06
N GLY A 7 -28.59 -21.04 -17.78
CA GLY A 7 -27.30 -20.39 -17.51
C GLY A 7 -26.27 -21.34 -16.88
N GLY A 8 -25.12 -21.50 -17.52
CA GLY A 8 -24.12 -22.55 -17.26
C GLY A 8 -22.84 -22.12 -16.55
N VAL A 9 -22.85 -20.97 -15.87
CA VAL A 9 -21.67 -20.43 -15.17
C VAL A 9 -21.86 -20.55 -13.65
N ALA A 10 -21.54 -19.52 -12.84
CA ALA A 10 -21.40 -19.65 -11.38
C ALA A 10 -22.58 -20.32 -10.65
N GLY A 11 -23.79 -19.76 -10.76
CA GLY A 11 -24.97 -20.27 -10.05
C GLY A 11 -25.45 -21.61 -10.60
N GLY A 12 -25.72 -21.67 -11.91
CA GLY A 12 -26.25 -22.86 -12.56
C GLY A 12 -25.30 -24.06 -12.54
N ALA A 13 -24.00 -23.88 -12.83
CA ALA A 13 -23.02 -24.98 -12.78
C ALA A 13 -22.89 -25.55 -11.36
N THR A 14 -22.91 -24.70 -10.35
CA THR A 14 -22.90 -25.14 -8.95
C THR A 14 -24.17 -25.93 -8.60
N ALA A 15 -25.33 -25.46 -9.08
CA ALA A 15 -26.61 -26.11 -8.84
C ALA A 15 -26.67 -27.51 -9.46
N ILE A 16 -26.34 -27.68 -10.74
CA ILE A 16 -26.39 -29.00 -11.41
C ILE A 16 -25.48 -30.04 -10.73
N ALA A 17 -24.26 -29.63 -10.35
CA ALA A 17 -23.33 -30.52 -9.69
C ALA A 17 -23.87 -30.96 -8.32
N ARG A 18 -24.56 -30.06 -7.60
CA ARG A 18 -25.18 -30.39 -6.31
C ARG A 18 -26.47 -31.20 -6.48
N LEU A 19 -27.31 -30.89 -7.47
CA LEU A 19 -28.54 -31.61 -7.78
C LEU A 19 -28.24 -33.09 -8.01
N ARG A 20 -27.27 -33.41 -8.89
CA ARG A 20 -26.88 -34.80 -9.12
C ARG A 20 -26.40 -35.50 -7.86
N ARG A 21 -25.50 -34.87 -7.09
CA ARG A 21 -25.01 -35.46 -5.82
C ARG A 21 -26.09 -35.71 -4.78
N LEU A 22 -27.25 -35.06 -4.92
CA LEU A 22 -28.39 -35.25 -4.03
C LEU A 22 -29.38 -36.28 -4.59
N ASP A 23 -29.53 -36.41 -5.91
CA ASP A 23 -30.47 -37.34 -6.53
C ASP A 23 -29.99 -37.89 -7.88
N GLU A 24 -29.87 -39.22 -7.95
CA GLU A 24 -29.41 -39.92 -9.15
C GLU A 24 -30.51 -40.17 -10.18
N ASN A 25 -31.77 -40.05 -9.78
CA ASN A 25 -32.92 -40.25 -10.66
C ASN A 25 -33.49 -38.94 -11.22
N ALA A 26 -32.96 -37.79 -10.79
CA ALA A 26 -33.33 -36.51 -11.38
C ALA A 26 -32.83 -36.44 -12.83
N GLU A 27 -33.71 -36.05 -13.75
CA GLU A 27 -33.35 -35.67 -15.11
C GLU A 27 -32.97 -34.19 -15.07
N ILE A 28 -31.72 -33.87 -15.40
CA ILE A 28 -31.16 -32.52 -15.26
C ILE A 28 -30.69 -32.06 -16.63
N LEU A 29 -31.30 -31.00 -17.13
CA LEU A 29 -30.94 -30.34 -18.39
C LEU A 29 -30.42 -28.93 -18.10
N LEU A 30 -29.20 -28.63 -18.53
CA LEU A 30 -28.65 -27.28 -18.50
C LEU A 30 -28.65 -26.66 -19.88
N LEU A 31 -29.21 -25.46 -19.99
CA LEU A 31 -29.26 -24.65 -21.21
C LEU A 31 -28.35 -23.44 -21.07
N GLU A 32 -27.40 -23.29 -21.98
CA GLU A 32 -26.47 -22.16 -22.05
C GLU A 32 -26.52 -21.55 -23.46
N ARG A 33 -26.78 -20.24 -23.54
CA ARG A 33 -26.83 -19.53 -24.83
C ARG A 33 -25.46 -19.39 -25.49
N GLY A 34 -24.40 -19.35 -24.67
CA GLY A 34 -23.02 -19.26 -25.13
C GLY A 34 -22.43 -20.62 -25.51
N LYS A 35 -21.21 -20.57 -26.03
CA LYS A 35 -20.44 -21.77 -26.41
C LYS A 35 -19.83 -22.53 -25.23
N TYR A 36 -19.68 -21.85 -24.10
CA TYR A 36 -18.87 -22.33 -22.99
C TYR A 36 -19.68 -22.32 -21.70
N VAL A 37 -19.47 -23.36 -20.90
CA VAL A 37 -19.97 -23.47 -19.52
C VAL A 37 -18.78 -23.41 -18.56
N SER A 38 -19.04 -23.02 -17.30
CA SER A 38 -18.04 -23.08 -16.21
C SER A 38 -16.68 -22.43 -16.53
N PHE A 39 -16.69 -21.27 -17.19
CA PHE A 39 -15.48 -20.47 -17.41
C PHE A 39 -15.28 -19.43 -16.30
N ALA A 40 -14.03 -19.02 -16.10
CA ALA A 40 -13.61 -18.09 -15.08
C ALA A 40 -13.76 -16.64 -15.56
N ASN A 41 -14.97 -16.07 -15.39
CA ASN A 41 -15.25 -14.66 -15.71
C ASN A 41 -14.21 -13.69 -15.11
N CYS A 42 -13.80 -13.94 -13.86
CA CYS A 42 -12.84 -13.13 -13.13
C CYS A 42 -11.41 -13.23 -13.70
N GLY A 43 -11.11 -14.27 -14.51
CA GLY A 43 -9.83 -14.44 -15.18
C GLY A 43 -9.68 -13.64 -16.46
N LEU A 44 -10.77 -13.11 -17.03
CA LEU A 44 -10.75 -12.50 -18.36
C LEU A 44 -9.80 -11.29 -18.47
N PRO A 45 -9.79 -10.31 -17.53
CA PRO A 45 -8.83 -9.20 -17.60
C PRO A 45 -7.37 -9.70 -17.56
N TYR A 46 -7.08 -10.69 -16.72
CA TYR A 46 -5.73 -11.24 -16.54
C TYR A 46 -5.20 -12.01 -17.76
N TYR A 47 -6.11 -12.58 -18.56
CA TYR A 47 -5.76 -13.13 -19.88
C TYR A 47 -5.42 -12.02 -20.89
N ILE A 48 -6.13 -10.89 -20.86
CA ILE A 48 -5.78 -9.71 -21.70
C ILE A 48 -4.37 -9.23 -21.36
N GLY A 49 -4.03 -9.12 -20.08
CA GLY A 49 -2.69 -8.66 -19.64
C GLY A 49 -1.58 -9.69 -19.86
N GLY A 50 -1.94 -10.97 -20.02
CA GLY A 50 -0.99 -12.07 -20.18
C GLY A 50 -0.47 -12.64 -18.85
N ALA A 51 -1.04 -12.24 -17.71
CA ALA A 51 -0.77 -12.89 -16.42
C ALA A 51 -1.33 -14.32 -16.39
N ILE A 52 -2.43 -14.55 -17.11
CA ILE A 52 -2.86 -15.88 -17.54
C ILE A 52 -2.39 -16.03 -18.99
N GLU A 53 -1.38 -16.85 -19.23
CA GLU A 53 -0.77 -17.01 -20.55
C GLU A 53 -1.63 -17.91 -21.46
N GLU A 54 -2.16 -18.99 -20.90
CA GLU A 54 -2.92 -20.00 -21.64
C GLU A 54 -4.41 -19.73 -21.57
N ARG A 55 -5.04 -19.52 -22.73
CA ARG A 55 -6.50 -19.34 -22.85
C ARG A 55 -7.29 -20.46 -22.18
N ASP A 56 -6.80 -21.70 -22.28
CA ASP A 56 -7.50 -22.87 -21.77
C ASP A 56 -7.58 -22.90 -20.23
N SER A 57 -6.72 -22.15 -19.55
CA SER A 57 -6.79 -21.94 -18.09
C SER A 57 -8.04 -21.15 -17.66
N LEU A 58 -8.74 -20.49 -18.59
CA LEU A 58 -10.01 -19.84 -18.31
C LEU A 58 -11.16 -20.84 -18.15
N PHE A 59 -11.01 -22.08 -18.61
CA PHE A 59 -12.04 -23.11 -18.46
C PHE A 59 -11.75 -23.96 -17.23
N VAL A 60 -12.57 -23.81 -16.19
CA VAL A 60 -12.41 -24.55 -14.94
C VAL A 60 -12.68 -26.05 -15.15
N THR A 61 -13.62 -26.35 -16.05
CA THR A 61 -13.98 -27.71 -16.46
C THR A 61 -14.61 -27.67 -17.86
N THR A 62 -14.50 -28.76 -18.61
CA THR A 62 -15.16 -28.88 -19.93
C THR A 62 -16.59 -29.36 -19.78
N LYS A 63 -17.40 -29.15 -20.82
CA LYS A 63 -18.76 -29.67 -20.93
C LYS A 63 -18.78 -31.19 -20.72
N GLU A 64 -17.97 -31.92 -21.51
CA GLU A 64 -17.90 -33.38 -21.50
C GLU A 64 -17.53 -33.90 -20.11
N SER A 65 -16.58 -33.24 -19.45
CA SER A 65 -16.18 -33.63 -18.09
C SER A 65 -17.30 -33.46 -17.07
N ILE A 66 -18.15 -32.42 -17.21
CA ILE A 66 -19.30 -32.24 -16.34
C ILE A 66 -20.37 -33.31 -16.64
N GLU A 67 -20.67 -33.54 -17.92
CA GLU A 67 -21.65 -34.54 -18.36
C GLU A 67 -21.27 -35.94 -17.87
N ASP A 68 -20.01 -36.36 -18.06
CA ASP A 68 -19.52 -37.66 -17.62
C ASP A 68 -19.53 -37.82 -16.10
N LYS A 69 -19.09 -36.79 -15.36
CA LYS A 69 -19.00 -36.86 -13.88
C LYS A 69 -20.36 -36.83 -13.21
N TYR A 70 -21.32 -36.11 -13.78
CA TYR A 70 -22.59 -35.84 -13.15
C TYR A 70 -23.79 -36.42 -13.91
N ASN A 71 -23.59 -37.18 -14.98
CA ASN A 71 -24.67 -37.78 -15.77
C ASN A 71 -25.81 -36.78 -16.04
N ILE A 72 -25.47 -35.61 -16.57
CA ILE A 72 -26.41 -34.53 -16.88
C ILE A 72 -26.32 -34.19 -18.37
N GLU A 73 -27.38 -33.59 -18.90
CA GLU A 73 -27.38 -33.10 -20.27
C GLU A 73 -27.06 -31.60 -20.30
N ILE A 74 -26.09 -31.19 -21.11
CA ILE A 74 -25.74 -29.78 -21.29
C ILE A 74 -25.91 -29.40 -22.76
N ARG A 75 -26.77 -28.42 -23.04
CA ARG A 75 -26.94 -27.85 -24.39
C ARG A 75 -26.41 -26.42 -24.40
N THR A 76 -25.22 -26.26 -24.97
CA THR A 76 -24.62 -24.96 -25.30
C THR A 76 -25.24 -24.40 -26.58
N GLU A 77 -25.08 -23.10 -26.83
CA GLU A 77 -25.70 -22.41 -27.97
C GLU A 77 -27.23 -22.60 -28.05
N ASN A 78 -27.86 -22.85 -26.90
CA ASN A 78 -29.31 -23.02 -26.76
C ASN A 78 -29.84 -21.92 -25.83
N GLU A 79 -30.64 -21.00 -26.38
CA GLU A 79 -31.18 -19.87 -25.65
C GLU A 79 -32.67 -20.06 -25.33
N VAL A 80 -33.03 -19.90 -24.05
CA VAL A 80 -34.43 -19.86 -23.63
C VAL A 80 -35.02 -18.51 -24.01
N LEU A 81 -36.03 -18.53 -24.88
CA LEU A 81 -36.70 -17.33 -25.39
C LEU A 81 -37.90 -16.91 -24.54
N SER A 82 -38.63 -17.87 -23.97
CA SER A 82 -39.82 -17.60 -23.16
C SER A 82 -40.15 -18.77 -22.22
N ILE A 83 -40.83 -18.46 -21.12
CA ILE A 83 -41.31 -19.44 -20.14
C ILE A 83 -42.84 -19.42 -20.14
N ASP A 84 -43.45 -20.57 -20.38
CA ASP A 84 -44.88 -20.83 -20.18
C ASP A 84 -45.03 -21.53 -18.84
N LYS A 85 -45.28 -20.76 -17.78
CA LYS A 85 -45.37 -21.28 -16.41
C LYS A 85 -46.63 -22.10 -16.16
N GLU A 86 -47.73 -21.81 -16.87
CA GLU A 86 -49.02 -22.51 -16.69
C GLU A 86 -48.92 -23.95 -17.20
N ASN A 87 -48.28 -24.14 -18.36
CA ASN A 87 -48.04 -25.46 -18.93
C ASN A 87 -46.69 -26.07 -18.53
N LYS A 88 -45.90 -25.38 -17.71
CA LYS A 88 -44.54 -25.75 -17.30
C LYS A 88 -43.60 -26.11 -18.46
N ARG A 89 -43.50 -25.21 -19.43
CA ARG A 89 -42.65 -25.34 -20.62
C ARG A 89 -41.72 -24.15 -20.81
N VAL A 90 -40.59 -24.39 -21.45
CA VAL A 90 -39.70 -23.33 -21.96
C VAL A 90 -39.59 -23.45 -23.47
N ARG A 91 -39.62 -22.33 -24.18
CA ARG A 91 -39.31 -22.26 -25.62
C ARG A 91 -37.84 -21.94 -25.80
N ILE A 92 -37.15 -22.72 -26.62
CA ILE A 92 -35.71 -22.68 -26.80
C ILE A 92 -35.40 -22.51 -28.28
N ILE A 93 -34.40 -21.68 -28.60
CA ILE A 93 -33.76 -21.68 -29.92
C ILE A 93 -32.38 -22.34 -29.82
N ASP A 94 -32.14 -23.33 -30.67
CA ASP A 94 -30.82 -23.89 -30.89
C ASP A 94 -30.12 -23.11 -32.01
N TYR A 95 -29.11 -22.32 -31.66
CA TYR A 95 -28.38 -21.50 -32.62
C TYR A 95 -27.51 -22.32 -33.58
N THR A 96 -27.22 -23.59 -33.27
CA THR A 96 -26.44 -24.47 -34.16
C THR A 96 -27.28 -24.98 -35.33
N SER A 97 -28.55 -25.32 -35.09
CA SER A 97 -29.48 -25.82 -36.11
C SER A 97 -30.47 -24.77 -36.63
N GLY A 98 -30.64 -23.65 -35.92
CA GLY A 98 -31.64 -22.62 -36.21
C GLY A 98 -33.07 -23.02 -35.86
N ARG A 99 -33.26 -24.13 -35.15
CA ARG A 99 -34.59 -24.68 -34.81
C ARG A 99 -35.08 -24.15 -33.46
N GLU A 100 -36.34 -23.74 -33.43
CA GLU A 100 -37.08 -23.53 -32.18
C GLU A 100 -37.79 -24.83 -31.75
N TYR A 101 -37.77 -25.10 -30.45
CA TYR A 101 -38.45 -26.24 -29.84
C TYR A 101 -38.89 -25.92 -28.40
N GLU A 102 -39.66 -26.82 -27.79
CA GLU A 102 -40.13 -26.69 -26.42
C GLU A 102 -39.63 -27.85 -25.55
N GLU A 103 -39.40 -27.58 -24.28
CA GLU A 103 -39.06 -28.56 -23.25
C GLU A 103 -39.94 -28.39 -22.03
N ASP A 104 -40.52 -29.49 -21.55
CA ASP A 104 -41.27 -29.55 -20.29
C ASP A 104 -40.33 -29.57 -19.08
N TYR A 105 -40.76 -29.02 -17.95
CA TYR A 105 -40.05 -29.11 -16.68
C TYR A 105 -40.99 -29.39 -15.51
N ASP A 106 -40.49 -30.08 -14.48
CA ASP A 106 -41.14 -30.10 -13.17
C ASP A 106 -40.72 -28.89 -12.34
N LYS A 107 -39.42 -28.57 -12.38
CA LYS A 107 -38.79 -27.41 -11.72
C LYS A 107 -37.85 -26.67 -12.68
N LEU A 108 -37.80 -25.35 -12.57
CA LEU A 108 -36.96 -24.48 -13.38
C LEU A 108 -36.05 -23.63 -12.48
N LEU A 109 -34.77 -23.52 -12.84
CA LEU A 109 -33.80 -22.63 -12.17
C LEU A 109 -33.29 -21.58 -13.15
N LEU A 110 -33.51 -20.31 -12.84
CA LEU A 110 -33.00 -19.17 -13.58
C LEU A 110 -31.68 -18.68 -12.97
N SER A 111 -30.58 -18.88 -13.69
CA SER A 111 -29.24 -18.38 -13.34
C SER A 111 -28.66 -17.59 -14.52
N THR A 112 -29.48 -16.76 -15.15
CA THR A 112 -29.17 -16.01 -16.38
C THR A 112 -28.14 -14.89 -16.19
N GLY A 113 -27.79 -14.57 -14.94
CA GLY A 113 -26.77 -13.58 -14.59
C GLY A 113 -27.13 -12.16 -15.01
N SER A 114 -26.12 -11.37 -15.37
CA SER A 114 -26.26 -10.01 -15.87
C SER A 114 -25.53 -9.81 -17.20
N SER A 115 -25.72 -8.66 -17.84
CA SER A 115 -24.97 -8.22 -19.03
C SER A 115 -24.43 -6.80 -18.83
N PRO A 116 -23.30 -6.42 -19.46
CA PRO A 116 -22.78 -5.06 -19.41
C PRO A 116 -23.82 -4.04 -19.90
N PHE A 117 -23.93 -2.92 -19.19
CA PHE A 117 -24.75 -1.80 -19.65
C PHE A 117 -24.07 -1.11 -20.84
N ILE A 118 -24.78 -1.01 -21.95
CA ILE A 118 -24.35 -0.28 -23.15
C ILE A 118 -25.20 1.00 -23.27
N PRO A 119 -24.60 2.19 -23.28
CA PRO A 119 -25.33 3.44 -23.40
C PRO A 119 -25.76 3.67 -24.86
N ASP A 120 -26.91 4.31 -25.04
CA ASP A 120 -27.41 4.70 -26.36
C ASP A 120 -26.75 6.02 -26.79
N VAL A 121 -25.58 5.92 -27.42
CA VAL A 121 -24.78 7.06 -27.88
C VAL A 121 -24.20 6.79 -29.27
N GLU A 122 -23.88 7.87 -29.98
CA GLU A 122 -23.31 7.79 -31.32
C GLU A 122 -21.97 7.04 -31.34
N GLY A 123 -21.79 6.20 -32.36
CA GLY A 123 -20.53 5.49 -32.59
C GLY A 123 -20.21 4.40 -31.56
N ILE A 124 -21.20 3.89 -30.81
CA ILE A 124 -21.00 2.83 -29.80
C ILE A 124 -20.64 1.47 -30.39
N ASN A 125 -21.00 1.22 -31.66
CA ASN A 125 -20.79 -0.04 -32.38
C ASN A 125 -19.52 -0.03 -33.24
N GLU A 126 -18.63 0.93 -33.03
CA GLU A 126 -17.37 1.02 -33.78
C GLU A 126 -16.44 -0.14 -33.42
N ARG A 127 -15.64 -0.59 -34.39
CA ARG A 127 -14.87 -1.84 -34.31
C ARG A 127 -13.84 -1.92 -33.18
N ASN A 128 -13.47 -0.77 -32.62
CA ASN A 128 -12.45 -0.64 -31.58
C ASN A 128 -13.05 -0.34 -30.20
N ILE A 129 -14.38 -0.46 -30.06
CA ILE A 129 -15.09 -0.32 -28.79
C ILE A 129 -15.55 -1.70 -28.35
N PHE A 130 -15.13 -2.08 -27.15
CA PHE A 130 -15.37 -3.39 -26.59
C PHE A 130 -16.06 -3.27 -25.23
N LYS A 131 -16.75 -4.34 -24.87
CA LYS A 131 -17.16 -4.65 -23.49
C LYS A 131 -16.37 -5.88 -23.05
N LEU A 132 -16.33 -6.15 -21.76
CA LEU A 132 -15.69 -7.35 -21.22
C LEU A 132 -16.66 -8.09 -20.31
N TRP A 133 -17.09 -9.28 -20.71
CA TRP A 133 -18.01 -10.10 -19.92
C TRP A 133 -17.90 -11.60 -20.18
N THR A 134 -17.64 -11.99 -21.42
CA THR A 134 -17.59 -13.38 -21.88
C THR A 134 -16.27 -13.74 -22.54
N VAL A 135 -16.03 -15.03 -22.75
CA VAL A 135 -14.83 -15.49 -23.48
C VAL A 135 -14.76 -14.93 -24.91
N PRO A 136 -15.84 -14.91 -25.72
CA PRO A 136 -15.80 -14.22 -27.02
C PRO A 136 -15.40 -12.74 -26.96
N ASP A 137 -15.78 -12.02 -25.89
CA ASP A 137 -15.38 -10.62 -25.71
C ASP A 137 -13.86 -10.51 -25.50
N VAL A 138 -13.29 -11.36 -24.64
CA VAL A 138 -11.84 -11.36 -24.38
C VAL A 138 -11.04 -11.78 -25.61
N ASP A 139 -11.53 -12.77 -26.37
CA ASP A 139 -10.92 -13.22 -27.62
C ASP A 139 -10.88 -12.10 -28.67
N ALA A 140 -11.96 -11.29 -28.74
CA ALA A 140 -12.04 -10.15 -29.64
C ALA A 140 -11.06 -9.04 -29.25
N ILE A 141 -10.97 -8.70 -27.96
CA ILE A 141 -10.01 -7.71 -27.44
C ILE A 141 -8.58 -8.16 -27.69
N TYR A 142 -8.25 -9.40 -27.31
CA TYR A 142 -6.92 -9.98 -27.51
C TYR A 142 -6.54 -9.97 -29.01
N SER A 143 -7.43 -10.45 -29.88
CA SER A 143 -7.21 -10.46 -31.32
C SER A 143 -7.01 -9.06 -31.91
N PHE A 144 -7.74 -8.06 -31.40
CA PHE A 144 -7.60 -6.68 -31.83
C PHE A 144 -6.23 -6.11 -31.42
N ILE A 145 -5.80 -6.34 -30.18
CA ILE A 145 -4.51 -5.88 -29.67
C ILE A 145 -3.36 -6.46 -30.52
N GLU A 146 -3.38 -7.77 -30.79
CA GLU A 146 -2.34 -8.44 -31.57
C GLU A 146 -2.28 -7.95 -33.03
N LYS A 147 -3.44 -7.75 -33.67
CA LYS A 147 -3.51 -7.38 -35.09
C LYS A 147 -3.27 -5.89 -35.33
N GLU A 148 -3.91 -5.03 -34.56
CA GLU A 148 -3.93 -3.59 -34.79
C GLU A 148 -2.83 -2.85 -34.01
N LYS A 149 -2.24 -3.51 -33.00
CA LYS A 149 -1.16 -2.96 -32.17
C LYS A 149 -1.47 -1.55 -31.64
N PRO A 150 -2.61 -1.39 -30.92
CA PRO A 150 -3.04 -0.10 -30.38
C PRO A 150 -1.98 0.46 -29.42
N LYS A 151 -1.88 1.79 -29.37
CA LYS A 151 -0.96 2.49 -28.44
C LYS A 151 -1.70 3.17 -27.31
N LYS A 152 -2.91 3.68 -27.58
CA LYS A 152 -3.73 4.40 -26.59
C LYS A 152 -5.00 3.62 -26.27
N ALA A 153 -5.25 3.40 -24.98
CA ALA A 153 -6.48 2.81 -24.48
C ALA A 153 -7.29 3.82 -23.67
N VAL A 154 -8.61 3.80 -23.86
CA VAL A 154 -9.56 4.49 -22.99
C VAL A 154 -10.44 3.46 -22.30
N VAL A 155 -10.46 3.47 -20.96
CA VAL A 155 -11.37 2.63 -20.16
C VAL A 155 -12.45 3.53 -19.57
N ILE A 156 -13.71 3.24 -19.87
CA ILE A 156 -14.87 3.98 -19.36
C ILE A 156 -15.48 3.20 -18.19
N GLY A 157 -15.43 3.79 -17.00
CA GLY A 157 -15.89 3.22 -15.74
C GLY A 157 -14.75 2.74 -14.86
N GLY A 158 -14.70 3.23 -13.63
CA GLY A 158 -13.69 2.97 -12.60
C GLY A 158 -14.14 2.00 -11.50
N GLY A 159 -15.04 1.06 -11.83
CA GLY A 159 -15.37 -0.09 -10.96
C GLY A 159 -14.30 -1.20 -11.02
N PHE A 160 -14.53 -2.33 -10.34
CA PHE A 160 -13.60 -3.47 -10.29
C PHE A 160 -13.06 -3.87 -11.67
N ILE A 161 -13.95 -4.21 -12.61
CA ILE A 161 -13.60 -4.65 -13.97
C ILE A 161 -12.82 -3.56 -14.73
N GLY A 162 -13.20 -2.30 -14.54
CA GLY A 162 -12.54 -1.17 -15.20
C GLY A 162 -11.11 -0.98 -14.71
N LEU A 163 -10.88 -1.08 -13.39
CA LEU A 163 -9.56 -1.00 -12.79
C LEU A 163 -8.68 -2.19 -13.20
N GLU A 164 -9.21 -3.42 -13.14
CA GLU A 164 -8.51 -4.61 -13.59
C GLU A 164 -8.13 -4.52 -15.08
N THR A 165 -9.06 -4.05 -15.93
CA THR A 165 -8.79 -3.92 -17.36
C THR A 165 -7.77 -2.80 -17.64
N ALA A 166 -7.85 -1.68 -16.93
CA ALA A 166 -6.88 -0.59 -17.05
C ALA A 166 -5.46 -1.05 -16.69
N GLU A 167 -5.31 -1.81 -15.59
CA GLU A 167 -4.04 -2.42 -15.21
C GLU A 167 -3.52 -3.36 -16.32
N ASN A 168 -4.35 -4.30 -16.78
CA ASN A 168 -3.92 -5.30 -17.76
C ASN A 168 -3.58 -4.69 -19.14
N LEU A 169 -4.25 -3.61 -19.56
CA LEU A 169 -3.88 -2.86 -20.76
C LEU A 169 -2.57 -2.09 -20.56
N TYR A 170 -2.34 -1.54 -19.37
CA TYR A 170 -1.08 -0.88 -19.03
C TYR A 170 0.08 -1.87 -19.06
N GLU A 171 -0.07 -3.08 -18.50
CA GLU A 171 0.95 -4.13 -18.51
C GLU A 171 1.28 -4.60 -19.95
N LYS A 172 0.33 -4.47 -20.89
CA LYS A 172 0.57 -4.66 -22.34
C LYS A 172 1.31 -3.49 -23.02
N GLY A 173 1.69 -2.47 -22.27
CA GLY A 173 2.47 -1.32 -22.74
C GLY A 173 1.63 -0.23 -23.41
N LEU A 174 0.31 -0.21 -23.22
CA LEU A 174 -0.55 0.85 -23.73
C LEU A 174 -0.55 2.08 -22.81
N GLU A 175 -0.70 3.26 -23.39
CA GLU A 175 -1.02 4.47 -22.66
C GLU A 175 -2.52 4.44 -22.28
N VAL A 176 -2.81 4.34 -20.99
CA VAL A 176 -4.18 4.16 -20.49
C VAL A 176 -4.75 5.46 -19.92
N THR A 177 -5.95 5.83 -20.38
CA THR A 177 -6.79 6.85 -19.74
C THR A 177 -8.04 6.20 -19.18
N LEU A 178 -8.27 6.33 -17.87
CA LEU A 178 -9.49 5.88 -17.20
C LEU A 178 -10.44 7.08 -17.01
N VAL A 179 -11.67 6.93 -17.48
CA VAL A 179 -12.73 7.94 -17.37
C VAL A 179 -13.82 7.41 -16.44
N GLU A 180 -14.16 8.16 -15.40
CA GLU A 180 -15.22 7.82 -14.46
C GLU A 180 -16.14 9.02 -14.26
N MET A 181 -17.45 8.75 -14.26
CA MET A 181 -18.49 9.77 -14.13
C MET A 181 -18.62 10.24 -12.68
N SER A 182 -18.38 9.37 -11.71
CA SER A 182 -18.25 9.75 -10.31
C SER A 182 -16.99 10.58 -10.10
N ASP A 183 -16.96 11.30 -9.00
CA ASP A 183 -15.80 12.00 -8.47
C ASP A 183 -14.72 11.06 -7.86
N GLN A 184 -14.87 9.73 -7.96
CA GLN A 184 -13.91 8.75 -7.44
C GLN A 184 -13.94 7.42 -8.20
N VAL A 185 -12.85 6.66 -8.14
CA VAL A 185 -12.84 5.24 -8.52
C VAL A 185 -13.39 4.35 -7.41
N MET A 186 -13.61 3.08 -7.74
CA MET A 186 -14.04 2.02 -6.83
C MET A 186 -15.23 2.44 -5.95
N PRO A 187 -16.46 2.55 -6.51
CA PRO A 187 -17.62 3.07 -5.79
C PRO A 187 -17.90 2.45 -4.40
N PRO A 188 -17.60 1.17 -4.12
CA PRO A 188 -17.73 0.60 -2.78
C PRO A 188 -16.84 1.23 -1.70
N LEU A 189 -15.74 1.91 -2.05
CA LEU A 189 -14.92 2.66 -1.11
C LEU A 189 -15.51 4.05 -0.81
N ASP A 190 -15.20 4.59 0.36
CA ASP A 190 -15.37 6.01 0.65
C ASP A 190 -14.23 6.84 0.04
N LYS A 191 -14.42 8.15 -0.06
CA LYS A 191 -13.55 9.04 -0.85
C LYS A 191 -12.10 9.08 -0.34
N ASP A 192 -11.92 9.07 0.97
CA ASP A 192 -10.61 9.00 1.64
C ASP A 192 -9.84 7.73 1.26
N MET A 193 -10.52 6.58 1.20
CA MET A 193 -9.92 5.31 0.82
C MET A 193 -9.68 5.21 -0.69
N ALA A 194 -10.61 5.73 -1.51
CA ALA A 194 -10.48 5.74 -2.96
C ALA A 194 -9.30 6.60 -3.42
N LYS A 195 -9.03 7.71 -2.73
CA LYS A 195 -7.92 8.61 -3.08
C LYS A 195 -6.54 7.93 -3.00
N ILE A 196 -6.36 6.95 -2.09
CA ILE A 196 -5.16 6.12 -2.03
C ILE A 196 -4.94 5.37 -3.36
N LEU A 197 -6.02 4.83 -3.95
CA LEU A 197 -5.98 4.16 -5.24
C LEU A 197 -5.78 5.15 -6.40
N GLU A 198 -6.47 6.29 -6.37
CA GLU A 198 -6.33 7.35 -7.39
C GLU A 198 -4.87 7.79 -7.50
N ASN A 199 -4.22 8.09 -6.37
CA ASN A 199 -2.81 8.48 -6.34
C ASN A 199 -1.90 7.35 -6.85
N HIS A 200 -2.21 6.09 -6.52
CA HIS A 200 -1.43 4.94 -6.99
C HIS A 200 -1.55 4.72 -8.52
N LEU A 201 -2.76 4.87 -9.07
CA LEU A 201 -3.00 4.80 -10.52
C LEU A 201 -2.20 5.90 -11.26
N GLU A 202 -2.24 7.14 -10.75
CA GLU A 202 -1.50 8.26 -11.32
C GLU A 202 0.02 8.05 -11.23
N ASN A 203 0.52 7.54 -10.10
CA ASN A 203 1.93 7.19 -9.92
C ASN A 203 2.41 6.09 -10.90
N LYS A 204 1.50 5.18 -11.29
CA LYS A 204 1.76 4.17 -12.32
C LYS A 204 1.72 4.77 -13.73
N GLY A 205 1.24 5.99 -13.90
CA GLY A 205 1.14 6.67 -15.19
C GLY A 205 -0.19 6.46 -15.90
N VAL A 206 -1.22 5.93 -15.22
CA VAL A 206 -2.59 5.91 -15.73
C VAL A 206 -3.17 7.33 -15.63
N LYS A 207 -3.70 7.85 -16.73
CA LYS A 207 -4.38 9.15 -16.74
C LYS A 207 -5.79 8.99 -16.19
N LEU A 208 -6.11 9.69 -15.11
CA LEU A 208 -7.41 9.60 -14.47
C LEU A 208 -8.27 10.84 -14.77
N LEU A 209 -9.50 10.60 -15.23
CA LEU A 209 -10.50 11.65 -15.51
C LEU A 209 -11.78 11.33 -14.73
N LEU A 210 -11.89 11.91 -13.54
CA LEU A 210 -13.06 11.78 -12.66
C LEU A 210 -14.08 12.90 -12.92
N GLY A 211 -15.34 12.67 -12.58
CA GLY A 211 -16.42 13.62 -12.83
C GLY A 211 -16.80 13.77 -14.31
N GLU A 212 -16.32 12.87 -15.17
CA GLU A 212 -16.44 12.95 -16.62
C GLU A 212 -17.29 11.79 -17.15
N GLY A 213 -18.38 12.11 -17.84
CA GLY A 213 -19.25 11.11 -18.46
C GLY A 213 -18.85 10.81 -19.90
N PHE A 214 -18.97 9.56 -20.33
CA PHE A 214 -18.88 9.19 -21.75
C PHE A 214 -20.12 9.65 -22.53
N ASP A 215 -19.91 10.20 -23.73
CA ASP A 215 -20.96 10.80 -24.58
C ASP A 215 -20.86 10.34 -26.06
N GLY A 216 -20.27 9.16 -26.29
CA GLY A 216 -20.14 8.56 -27.61
C GLY A 216 -18.78 8.80 -28.27
N THR A 217 -18.70 8.53 -29.56
CA THR A 217 -17.45 8.57 -30.31
C THR A 217 -17.58 9.27 -31.66
N GLU A 218 -16.44 9.66 -32.23
CA GLU A 218 -16.28 10.19 -33.57
C GLU A 218 -15.12 9.48 -34.28
N ASN A 219 -14.92 9.76 -35.57
CA ASN A 219 -13.77 9.29 -36.34
C ASN A 219 -13.61 7.76 -36.31
N LYS A 220 -14.72 7.03 -36.45
CA LYS A 220 -14.76 5.56 -36.40
C LYS A 220 -14.19 5.00 -35.08
N GLY A 221 -14.62 5.60 -33.96
CA GLY A 221 -14.22 5.22 -32.61
C GLY A 221 -12.82 5.68 -32.17
N LYS A 222 -12.10 6.45 -33.01
CA LYS A 222 -10.77 6.98 -32.67
C LYS A 222 -10.78 8.20 -31.75
N THR A 223 -11.93 8.85 -31.63
CA THR A 223 -12.11 10.02 -30.78
C THR A 223 -13.27 9.76 -29.83
N ILE A 224 -12.99 9.81 -28.53
CA ILE A 224 -13.98 9.66 -27.47
C ILE A 224 -14.50 11.04 -27.09
N LYS A 225 -15.82 11.21 -27.13
CA LYS A 225 -16.51 12.42 -26.65
C LYS A 225 -16.90 12.23 -25.19
N LEU A 226 -16.59 13.24 -24.38
CA LEU A 226 -17.05 13.32 -22.99
C LEU A 226 -18.17 14.34 -22.86
N LYS A 227 -19.00 14.21 -21.81
CA LYS A 227 -20.13 15.11 -21.53
C LYS A 227 -19.72 16.55 -21.27
N SER A 228 -18.48 16.79 -20.83
CA SER A 228 -17.91 18.13 -20.69
C SER A 228 -17.60 18.80 -22.04
N GLY A 229 -17.67 18.06 -23.15
CA GLY A 229 -17.20 18.48 -24.47
C GLY A 229 -15.72 18.17 -24.73
N LYS A 230 -14.99 17.67 -23.73
CA LYS A 230 -13.60 17.20 -23.90
C LYS A 230 -13.56 16.02 -24.87
N LYS A 231 -12.50 15.96 -25.69
CA LYS A 231 -12.24 14.87 -26.64
C LYS A 231 -10.94 14.15 -26.29
N LEU A 232 -10.94 12.82 -26.36
CA LEU A 232 -9.76 11.99 -26.12
C LEU A 232 -9.45 11.15 -27.36
N GLU A 233 -8.18 10.97 -27.67
CA GLU A 233 -7.74 10.00 -28.68
C GLU A 233 -7.71 8.60 -28.09
N SER A 234 -8.19 7.62 -28.84
CA SER A 234 -8.23 6.22 -28.42
C SER A 234 -8.01 5.29 -29.62
N ASP A 235 -7.12 4.31 -29.49
CA ASP A 235 -7.01 3.23 -30.46
C ASP A 235 -7.92 2.05 -30.08
N ILE A 236 -8.12 1.83 -28.79
CA ILE A 236 -9.01 0.80 -28.22
C ILE A 236 -9.77 1.37 -27.02
N THR A 237 -11.08 1.12 -26.97
CA THR A 237 -11.93 1.59 -25.87
C THR A 237 -12.65 0.43 -25.19
N ILE A 238 -12.60 0.36 -23.86
CA ILE A 238 -13.32 -0.64 -23.07
C ILE A 238 -14.43 0.03 -22.27
N LEU A 239 -15.65 -0.49 -22.40
CA LEU A 239 -16.82 -0.06 -21.62
C LEU A 239 -17.00 -0.97 -20.39
N SER A 240 -16.90 -0.37 -19.20
CA SER A 240 -17.05 -1.01 -17.90
C SER A 240 -17.93 -0.16 -16.96
N ILE A 241 -19.10 0.27 -17.45
CA ILE A 241 -20.02 1.18 -16.75
C ILE A 241 -21.14 0.48 -15.97
N GLY A 242 -20.86 -0.74 -15.48
CA GLY A 242 -21.79 -1.55 -14.71
C GLY A 242 -22.62 -2.53 -15.55
N VAL A 243 -23.51 -3.25 -14.88
CA VAL A 243 -24.25 -4.39 -15.43
C VAL A 243 -25.75 -4.30 -15.14
N ARG A 244 -26.56 -5.00 -15.92
CA ARG A 244 -28.01 -5.14 -15.75
C ARG A 244 -28.41 -6.61 -15.67
N PRO A 245 -29.34 -6.99 -14.77
CA PRO A 245 -29.81 -8.37 -14.66
C PRO A 245 -30.50 -8.84 -15.95
N ASN A 246 -30.25 -10.07 -16.38
CA ASN A 246 -30.86 -10.69 -17.56
C ASN A 246 -32.21 -11.32 -17.19
N SER A 247 -33.20 -10.48 -16.89
CA SER A 247 -34.51 -10.88 -16.36
C SER A 247 -35.66 -10.83 -17.38
N GLU A 248 -35.36 -10.65 -18.66
CA GLU A 248 -36.34 -10.46 -19.74
C GLU A 248 -37.34 -11.63 -19.84
N ILE A 249 -36.84 -12.87 -19.74
CA ILE A 249 -37.68 -14.07 -19.76
C ILE A 249 -38.55 -14.19 -18.51
N ALA A 250 -38.04 -13.77 -17.35
CA ALA A 250 -38.78 -13.77 -16.09
C ALA A 250 -39.89 -12.71 -16.11
N LYS A 251 -39.57 -11.51 -16.63
CA LYS A 251 -40.53 -10.43 -16.84
C LYS A 251 -41.68 -10.86 -17.75
N SER A 252 -41.34 -11.47 -18.89
CA SER A 252 -42.31 -11.92 -19.89
C SER A 252 -43.20 -13.05 -19.37
N ALA A 253 -42.68 -13.88 -18.46
CA ALA A 253 -43.44 -14.91 -17.76
C ALA A 253 -44.32 -14.38 -16.59
N GLY A 254 -44.29 -13.06 -16.34
CA GLY A 254 -45.02 -12.42 -15.26
C GLY A 254 -44.50 -12.79 -13.87
N LEU A 255 -43.20 -13.03 -13.72
CA LEU A 255 -42.55 -13.16 -12.41
C LEU A 255 -42.31 -11.78 -11.79
N GLU A 256 -42.40 -11.70 -10.47
CA GLU A 256 -42.16 -10.44 -9.76
C GLU A 256 -40.69 -9.99 -9.86
N LEU A 257 -40.49 -8.74 -10.29
CA LEU A 257 -39.19 -8.09 -10.34
C LEU A 257 -39.16 -6.87 -9.41
N ASN A 258 -37.97 -6.45 -9.01
CA ASN A 258 -37.76 -5.15 -8.39
C ASN A 258 -37.61 -4.03 -9.44
N GLU A 259 -37.52 -2.79 -8.99
CA GLU A 259 -37.43 -1.61 -9.85
C GLU A 259 -36.19 -1.61 -10.77
N ARG A 260 -35.13 -2.33 -10.39
CA ARG A 260 -33.89 -2.45 -11.16
C ARG A 260 -33.89 -3.68 -12.09
N GLY A 261 -35.01 -4.39 -12.17
CA GLY A 261 -35.16 -5.60 -12.98
C GLY A 261 -34.61 -6.87 -12.34
N GLY A 262 -34.24 -6.87 -11.07
CA GLY A 262 -33.83 -8.09 -10.37
C GLY A 262 -35.03 -8.98 -10.06
N ILE A 263 -34.91 -10.29 -10.26
CA ILE A 263 -35.96 -11.27 -9.91
C ILE A 263 -36.11 -11.30 -8.39
N LYS A 264 -37.33 -11.09 -7.88
CA LYS A 264 -37.61 -11.22 -6.45
C LYS A 264 -37.68 -12.70 -6.09
N VAL A 265 -36.96 -13.05 -5.03
CA VAL A 265 -36.96 -14.40 -4.49
C VAL A 265 -37.13 -14.38 -2.98
N ASP A 266 -37.66 -15.48 -2.44
CA ASP A 266 -37.68 -15.70 -1.00
C ASP A 266 -36.32 -16.20 -0.47
N LYS A 267 -36.27 -16.51 0.83
CA LYS A 267 -35.05 -17.01 1.50
C LYS A 267 -34.58 -18.38 1.00
N PHE A 268 -35.43 -19.12 0.27
CA PHE A 268 -35.17 -20.42 -0.34
C PHE A 268 -34.87 -20.33 -1.85
N GLN A 269 -34.73 -19.10 -2.37
CA GLN A 269 -34.46 -18.78 -3.77
C GLN A 269 -35.64 -19.10 -4.71
N LYS A 270 -36.85 -19.24 -4.17
CA LYS A 270 -38.08 -19.44 -4.94
C LYS A 270 -38.61 -18.08 -5.42
N THR A 271 -39.09 -18.02 -6.67
CA THR A 271 -39.68 -16.81 -7.26
C THR A 271 -41.16 -16.65 -6.83
N SER A 272 -41.91 -15.76 -7.47
CA SER A 272 -43.37 -15.69 -7.31
C SER A 272 -44.13 -16.92 -7.85
N ASP A 273 -43.44 -17.84 -8.54
CA ASP A 273 -43.97 -19.15 -8.94
C ASP A 273 -43.31 -20.28 -8.12
N GLU A 274 -44.10 -21.24 -7.63
CA GLU A 274 -43.61 -22.30 -6.75
C GLU A 274 -42.68 -23.32 -7.41
N ASN A 275 -42.67 -23.37 -8.75
CA ASN A 275 -41.84 -24.30 -9.53
C ASN A 275 -40.64 -23.61 -10.17
N ILE A 276 -40.52 -22.29 -10.03
CA ILE A 276 -39.42 -21.51 -10.61
C ILE A 276 -38.57 -20.90 -9.49
N TYR A 277 -37.27 -21.16 -9.56
CA TYR A 277 -36.25 -20.65 -8.67
C TYR A 277 -35.32 -19.70 -9.43
N ALA A 278 -34.62 -18.82 -8.73
CA ALA A 278 -33.61 -17.96 -9.35
C ALA A 278 -32.41 -17.71 -8.43
N VAL A 279 -31.21 -17.61 -9.01
CA VAL A 279 -29.94 -17.38 -8.29
C VAL A 279 -28.95 -16.52 -9.11
N GLY A 280 -27.94 -15.97 -8.44
CA GLY A 280 -26.85 -15.22 -9.05
C GLY A 280 -27.20 -13.76 -9.33
N ASP A 281 -26.50 -13.15 -10.27
CA ASP A 281 -26.57 -11.69 -10.50
C ASP A 281 -27.94 -11.19 -10.98
N VAL A 282 -28.82 -12.11 -11.39
CA VAL A 282 -30.19 -11.79 -11.85
C VAL A 282 -31.17 -11.51 -10.69
N ILE A 283 -30.85 -11.94 -9.45
CA ILE A 283 -31.80 -11.84 -8.33
C ILE A 283 -31.59 -10.61 -7.44
N GLU A 284 -32.68 -10.17 -6.83
CA GLU A 284 -32.65 -9.30 -5.66
C GLU A 284 -32.14 -10.07 -4.43
N VAL A 285 -31.25 -9.44 -3.67
CA VAL A 285 -30.76 -9.97 -2.39
C VAL A 285 -31.01 -8.98 -1.26
N LYS A 286 -31.03 -9.47 -0.02
CA LYS A 286 -31.00 -8.59 1.15
C LYS A 286 -29.56 -8.20 1.48
N ASP A 287 -29.34 -6.93 1.73
CA ASP A 287 -28.11 -6.43 2.35
C ASP A 287 -28.00 -6.99 3.78
N PHE A 288 -26.82 -7.50 4.14
CA PHE A 288 -26.63 -8.16 5.44
C PHE A 288 -26.68 -7.19 6.63
N ILE A 289 -26.25 -5.94 6.43
CA ILE A 289 -26.12 -4.93 7.48
C ILE A 289 -27.45 -4.18 7.64
N LEU A 290 -27.92 -3.59 6.54
CA LEU A 290 -29.09 -2.72 6.53
C LEU A 290 -30.41 -3.50 6.39
N GLY A 291 -30.35 -4.78 6.01
CA GLY A 291 -31.54 -5.61 5.75
C GLY A 291 -32.37 -5.18 4.54
N THR A 292 -31.93 -4.15 3.82
CA THR A 292 -32.64 -3.59 2.67
C THR A 292 -32.39 -4.41 1.41
N ASN A 293 -33.38 -4.45 0.53
CA ASN A 293 -33.24 -5.11 -0.76
C ASN A 293 -32.24 -4.35 -1.66
N THR A 294 -31.36 -5.11 -2.34
CA THR A 294 -30.29 -4.60 -3.19
C THR A 294 -29.91 -5.63 -4.26
N MET A 295 -28.95 -5.27 -5.11
CA MET A 295 -28.36 -6.13 -6.14
C MET A 295 -26.85 -6.14 -5.94
N ILE A 296 -26.25 -7.32 -5.73
CA ILE A 296 -24.81 -7.48 -5.50
C ILE A 296 -24.30 -8.60 -6.44
N PRO A 297 -23.84 -8.25 -7.66
CA PRO A 297 -23.40 -9.21 -8.66
C PRO A 297 -21.97 -9.70 -8.36
N LEU A 298 -21.85 -10.76 -7.56
CA LEU A 298 -20.57 -11.34 -7.15
C LEU A 298 -20.62 -12.86 -7.24
N ALA A 299 -19.51 -13.46 -7.69
CA ALA A 299 -19.41 -14.91 -7.90
C ALA A 299 -19.60 -15.72 -6.61
N GLY A 300 -19.07 -15.25 -5.48
CA GLY A 300 -19.20 -15.92 -4.18
C GLY A 300 -20.66 -16.16 -3.76
N PRO A 301 -21.49 -15.10 -3.67
CA PRO A 301 -22.93 -15.21 -3.51
C PRO A 301 -23.61 -16.16 -4.51
N ALA A 302 -23.32 -16.02 -5.81
CA ALA A 302 -23.93 -16.86 -6.85
C ALA A 302 -23.67 -18.37 -6.63
N ASN A 303 -22.43 -18.75 -6.30
CA ASN A 303 -22.07 -20.14 -5.98
C ASN A 303 -22.78 -20.63 -4.70
N LYS A 304 -22.81 -19.81 -3.64
CA LYS A 304 -23.51 -20.18 -2.38
C LYS A 304 -25.01 -20.38 -2.59
N GLN A 305 -25.65 -19.51 -3.37
CA GLN A 305 -27.06 -19.60 -3.74
C GLN A 305 -27.33 -20.83 -4.61
N GLY A 306 -26.54 -21.04 -5.67
CA GLY A 306 -26.64 -22.23 -6.54
C GLY A 306 -26.47 -23.54 -5.79
N ARG A 307 -25.60 -23.56 -4.78
CA ARG A 307 -25.43 -24.71 -3.89
C ARG A 307 -26.67 -24.97 -3.02
N ALA A 308 -27.23 -23.93 -2.40
CA ALA A 308 -28.36 -24.06 -1.48
C ALA A 308 -29.66 -24.44 -2.22
N VAL A 309 -29.92 -23.78 -3.36
CA VAL A 309 -31.17 -23.94 -4.11
C VAL A 309 -31.39 -25.38 -4.62
N ALA A 310 -30.31 -26.12 -4.87
CA ALA A 310 -30.40 -27.52 -5.30
C ALA A 310 -31.15 -28.42 -4.30
N SER A 311 -30.97 -28.20 -3.00
CA SER A 311 -31.70 -28.95 -1.96
C SER A 311 -33.19 -28.58 -1.92
N ASN A 312 -33.49 -27.31 -2.18
CA ASN A 312 -34.86 -26.79 -2.21
C ASN A 312 -35.62 -27.28 -3.45
N ILE A 313 -34.98 -27.28 -4.62
CA ILE A 313 -35.54 -27.80 -5.88
C ILE A 313 -35.95 -29.26 -5.75
N LEU A 314 -35.10 -30.08 -5.11
CA LEU A 314 -35.37 -31.50 -4.89
C LEU A 314 -36.30 -31.76 -3.70
N GLU A 315 -36.73 -30.72 -2.99
CA GLU A 315 -37.61 -30.80 -1.82
C GLU A 315 -37.07 -31.75 -0.72
N LYS A 316 -35.73 -31.93 -0.64
CA LYS A 316 -35.09 -32.83 0.34
C LYS A 316 -34.88 -32.17 1.68
N ARG A 317 -34.47 -30.90 1.66
CA ARG A 317 -34.22 -30.08 2.84
C ARG A 317 -34.29 -28.61 2.47
N GLU A 318 -34.97 -27.86 3.31
CA GLU A 318 -34.98 -26.40 3.27
C GLU A 318 -33.59 -25.84 3.64
N GLU A 319 -32.90 -25.30 2.65
CA GLU A 319 -31.65 -24.53 2.80
C GLU A 319 -31.92 -23.06 2.47
N THR A 320 -31.40 -22.15 3.30
CA THR A 320 -31.65 -20.71 3.13
C THR A 320 -30.40 -19.94 2.74
N TYR A 321 -30.53 -19.00 1.81
CA TYR A 321 -29.57 -17.91 1.62
C TYR A 321 -30.23 -16.60 2.11
N LYS A 322 -29.73 -16.06 3.22
CA LYS A 322 -30.44 -15.01 3.97
C LYS A 322 -30.14 -13.60 3.48
N ALA A 323 -28.87 -13.30 3.22
CA ALA A 323 -28.40 -11.97 2.87
C ALA A 323 -26.97 -12.02 2.32
N THR A 324 -26.53 -10.91 1.72
CA THR A 324 -25.19 -10.73 1.13
C THR A 324 -24.47 -9.57 1.82
N MET A 325 -23.24 -9.80 2.28
CA MET A 325 -22.40 -8.76 2.92
C MET A 325 -21.65 -7.85 1.94
N GLY A 326 -21.61 -8.21 0.65
CA GLY A 326 -20.87 -7.43 -0.35
C GLY A 326 -19.35 -7.51 -0.22
N THR A 327 -18.81 -8.52 0.47
CA THR A 327 -17.37 -8.74 0.57
C THR A 327 -16.75 -8.85 -0.82
N SER A 328 -15.81 -7.96 -1.13
CA SER A 328 -15.15 -7.88 -2.44
C SER A 328 -13.71 -7.44 -2.29
N VAL A 329 -12.88 -7.85 -3.26
CA VAL A 329 -11.45 -7.59 -3.31
C VAL A 329 -11.03 -7.39 -4.77
N ALA A 330 -10.08 -6.50 -5.02
CA ALA A 330 -9.44 -6.33 -6.31
C ALA A 330 -7.95 -6.02 -6.17
N LYS A 331 -7.20 -6.41 -7.20
CA LYS A 331 -5.82 -5.96 -7.42
C LYS A 331 -5.85 -4.66 -8.22
N VAL A 332 -5.05 -3.69 -7.78
CA VAL A 332 -4.82 -2.42 -8.47
C VAL A 332 -3.31 -2.18 -8.48
N PHE A 333 -2.67 -2.64 -9.56
CA PHE A 333 -1.22 -2.76 -9.68
C PHE A 333 -0.62 -3.49 -8.47
N ASP A 334 0.25 -2.85 -7.70
CA ASP A 334 0.89 -3.45 -6.54
C ASP A 334 -0.01 -3.49 -5.28
N MET A 335 -1.17 -2.82 -5.31
CA MET A 335 -2.07 -2.74 -4.17
C MET A 335 -3.19 -3.76 -4.27
N THR A 336 -3.64 -4.21 -3.11
CA THR A 336 -4.91 -4.90 -2.91
C THR A 336 -5.88 -3.93 -2.24
N VAL A 337 -7.09 -3.86 -2.76
CA VAL A 337 -8.22 -3.15 -2.18
C VAL A 337 -9.29 -4.16 -1.81
N ALA A 338 -9.86 -4.04 -0.62
CA ALA A 338 -10.97 -4.88 -0.18
C ALA A 338 -12.02 -4.09 0.62
N THR A 339 -13.26 -4.57 0.58
CA THR A 339 -14.39 -3.99 1.31
C THR A 339 -15.38 -5.05 1.76
N VAL A 340 -16.09 -4.80 2.86
CA VAL A 340 -17.21 -5.59 3.35
C VAL A 340 -18.24 -4.70 4.04
N GLY A 341 -19.52 -5.03 3.91
CA GLY A 341 -20.60 -4.31 4.57
C GLY A 341 -20.93 -2.96 3.91
N SER A 342 -21.38 -2.02 4.71
CA SER A 342 -21.78 -0.68 4.28
C SER A 342 -20.61 0.32 4.29
N ASN A 343 -20.57 1.20 3.29
CA ASN A 343 -19.74 2.40 3.31
C ASN A 343 -20.52 3.61 3.84
N GLU A 344 -19.83 4.71 4.18
CA GLU A 344 -20.47 5.90 4.74
C GLU A 344 -21.51 6.48 3.78
N LYS A 345 -21.21 6.54 2.48
CA LYS A 345 -22.15 7.04 1.46
C LYS A 345 -23.49 6.31 1.51
N SER A 346 -23.48 4.99 1.69
CA SER A 346 -24.68 4.17 1.78
C SER A 346 -25.44 4.40 3.08
N LEU A 347 -24.73 4.53 4.21
CA LEU A 347 -25.31 4.83 5.51
C LEU A 347 -25.98 6.22 5.52
N ILE A 348 -25.29 7.24 5.02
CA ILE A 348 -25.80 8.61 4.90
C ILE A 348 -27.05 8.66 4.03
N LYS A 349 -27.05 7.95 2.90
CA LYS A 349 -28.24 7.84 2.02
C LYS A 349 -29.44 7.19 2.73
N LYS A 350 -29.20 6.34 3.72
CA LYS A 350 -30.23 5.73 4.57
C LYS A 350 -30.60 6.57 5.80
N GLY A 351 -30.01 7.76 5.95
CA GLY A 351 -30.33 8.71 7.00
C GLY A 351 -29.49 8.58 8.28
N TYR A 352 -28.47 7.70 8.28
CA TYR A 352 -27.51 7.60 9.39
C TYR A 352 -26.63 8.84 9.42
N LYS A 353 -26.33 9.32 10.62
CA LYS A 353 -25.51 10.50 10.85
C LYS A 353 -24.21 10.12 11.57
N TYR A 354 -23.08 10.58 11.02
CA TYR A 354 -21.77 10.41 11.65
C TYR A 354 -21.75 11.03 13.06
N LYS A 355 -21.04 10.40 13.99
CA LYS A 355 -20.97 10.72 15.44
C LYS A 355 -22.29 10.65 16.21
N LYS A 356 -23.37 10.22 15.57
CA LYS A 356 -24.68 10.02 16.20
C LYS A 356 -25.13 8.57 16.10
N ASP A 357 -25.17 8.06 14.87
CA ASP A 357 -25.67 6.72 14.55
C ASP A 357 -24.51 5.76 14.24
N TYR A 358 -23.39 6.28 13.71
CA TYR A 358 -22.18 5.52 13.46
C TYR A 358 -20.90 6.35 13.70
N TYR A 359 -19.79 5.65 13.84
CA TYR A 359 -18.43 6.15 14.02
C TYR A 359 -17.47 5.45 13.06
N ILE A 360 -16.25 5.98 12.98
CA ILE A 360 -15.20 5.49 12.08
C ILE A 360 -13.90 5.38 12.86
N SER A 361 -13.17 4.31 12.60
CA SER A 361 -11.77 4.13 12.99
C SER A 361 -10.95 4.04 11.71
N LEU A 362 -9.83 4.78 11.62
CA LEU A 362 -8.91 4.76 10.49
C LEU A 362 -7.49 4.58 11.02
N VAL A 363 -6.86 3.46 10.65
CA VAL A 363 -5.54 3.07 11.13
C VAL A 363 -4.61 2.71 9.97
N HIS A 364 -3.31 2.94 10.15
CA HIS A 364 -2.29 2.66 9.13
C HIS A 364 -1.23 1.65 9.60
N PRO A 365 -1.61 0.39 9.90
CA PRO A 365 -0.68 -0.60 10.42
C PRO A 365 0.19 -1.21 9.31
N MET A 366 1.21 -1.97 9.73
CA MET A 366 2.02 -2.80 8.84
C MET A 366 1.40 -4.20 8.68
N SER A 367 1.64 -4.85 7.55
CA SER A 367 1.12 -6.19 7.22
C SER A 367 1.57 -7.25 8.22
N HIS A 368 2.80 -7.13 8.72
CA HIS A 368 3.37 -7.92 9.79
C HIS A 368 4.36 -7.10 10.62
N ALA A 369 5.07 -7.75 11.53
CA ALA A 369 5.95 -7.09 12.47
C ALA A 369 7.04 -6.27 11.75
N GLY A 370 7.10 -4.96 12.00
CA GLY A 370 7.93 -4.03 11.19
C GLY A 370 9.41 -4.43 11.08
N TYR A 371 9.98 -4.92 12.17
CA TYR A 371 11.36 -5.40 12.20
C TYR A 371 11.65 -6.62 11.33
N TYR A 372 10.63 -7.34 10.87
CA TYR A 372 10.81 -8.48 10.00
C TYR A 372 10.79 -8.01 8.54
N PRO A 373 11.79 -8.39 7.71
CA PRO A 373 11.92 -7.88 6.36
C PRO A 373 10.65 -8.00 5.52
N GLY A 374 10.36 -6.95 4.74
CA GLY A 374 9.23 -6.93 3.81
C GLY A 374 7.88 -6.59 4.43
N ALA A 375 7.85 -6.03 5.64
CA ALA A 375 6.62 -5.47 6.20
C ALA A 375 6.15 -4.32 5.32
N LEU A 376 4.90 -4.37 4.86
CA LEU A 376 4.33 -3.36 3.97
C LEU A 376 3.12 -2.68 4.62
N PRO A 377 2.91 -1.37 4.38
CA PRO A 377 1.81 -0.67 5.02
C PRO A 377 0.45 -1.03 4.42
N MET A 378 -0.59 -0.93 5.24
CA MET A 378 -1.98 -0.92 4.83
C MET A 378 -2.74 0.18 5.57
N THR A 379 -3.89 0.55 5.04
CA THR A 379 -4.87 1.44 5.69
C THR A 379 -6.15 0.65 5.89
N ILE A 380 -6.66 0.63 7.13
CA ILE A 380 -7.93 -0.01 7.49
C ILE A 380 -8.87 1.08 7.97
N LYS A 381 -10.02 1.19 7.31
CA LYS A 381 -11.17 1.99 7.75
C LYS A 381 -12.25 1.03 8.24
N LEU A 382 -12.64 1.18 9.50
CA LEU A 382 -13.72 0.42 10.14
C LEU A 382 -14.87 1.37 10.45
N ILE A 383 -16.09 0.99 10.05
CA ILE A 383 -17.32 1.75 10.25
C ILE A 383 -18.19 0.96 11.22
N PHE A 384 -18.61 1.56 12.31
CA PHE A 384 -19.30 0.85 13.39
C PHE A 384 -20.40 1.69 14.06
N GLY A 385 -21.42 1.01 14.57
CA GLY A 385 -22.55 1.58 15.27
C GLY A 385 -22.21 1.99 16.70
N ARG A 386 -23.14 2.71 17.34
CA ARG A 386 -22.99 3.17 18.74
C ARG A 386 -22.93 2.04 19.77
N ASP A 387 -23.52 0.90 19.45
CA ASP A 387 -23.47 -0.34 20.25
C ASP A 387 -22.24 -1.20 19.92
N GLY A 388 -21.38 -0.73 19.02
CA GLY A 388 -20.20 -1.44 18.56
C GLY A 388 -20.44 -2.41 17.41
N GLU A 389 -21.67 -2.52 16.88
CA GLU A 389 -21.94 -3.32 15.69
C GLU A 389 -21.04 -2.89 14.52
N ILE A 390 -20.38 -3.84 13.86
CA ILE A 390 -19.54 -3.53 12.70
C ILE A 390 -20.46 -3.36 11.48
N LEU A 391 -20.56 -2.14 10.97
CA LEU A 391 -21.40 -1.81 9.82
C LEU A 391 -20.67 -2.02 8.50
N GLY A 392 -19.35 -1.91 8.49
CA GLY A 392 -18.52 -2.20 7.33
C GLY A 392 -17.04 -1.93 7.54
N ALA A 393 -16.21 -2.37 6.60
CA ALA A 393 -14.79 -2.10 6.61
C ALA A 393 -14.23 -1.97 5.19
N GLN A 394 -13.17 -1.18 5.04
CA GLN A 394 -12.45 -0.96 3.81
C GLN A 394 -10.96 -1.04 4.09
N ILE A 395 -10.21 -1.72 3.24
CA ILE A 395 -8.76 -1.91 3.41
C ILE A 395 -8.06 -1.67 2.08
N VAL A 396 -7.01 -0.86 2.10
CA VAL A 396 -6.13 -0.62 0.94
C VAL A 396 -4.69 -0.79 1.40
N GLY A 397 -3.91 -1.62 0.72
CA GLY A 397 -2.51 -1.88 1.10
C GLY A 397 -1.81 -2.80 0.12
N TYR A 398 -0.54 -3.10 0.37
CA TYR A 398 0.28 -3.89 -0.56
C TYR A 398 0.34 -5.39 -0.22
N ASP A 399 0.05 -5.75 1.03
CA ASP A 399 0.18 -7.13 1.51
C ASP A 399 -0.77 -7.42 2.68
N GLY A 400 -1.25 -8.66 2.75
CA GLY A 400 -2.11 -9.17 3.84
C GLY A 400 -3.46 -8.47 4.01
N VAL A 401 -3.96 -7.78 2.98
CA VAL A 401 -5.25 -7.06 2.97
C VAL A 401 -6.44 -8.03 2.97
N ASP A 402 -6.38 -9.04 2.10
CA ASP A 402 -7.32 -10.16 1.97
C ASP A 402 -7.53 -10.89 3.30
N LYS A 403 -6.45 -11.20 4.02
CA LYS A 403 -6.53 -11.83 5.34
C LYS A 403 -7.37 -11.02 6.32
N ARG A 404 -7.18 -9.69 6.36
CA ARG A 404 -7.86 -8.83 7.34
C ARG A 404 -9.32 -8.58 6.97
N ILE A 405 -9.63 -8.42 5.69
CA ILE A 405 -11.03 -8.28 5.29
C ILE A 405 -11.82 -9.56 5.59
N ASP A 406 -11.23 -10.73 5.43
CA ASP A 406 -11.88 -12.02 5.72
C ASP A 406 -12.14 -12.20 7.22
N ILE A 407 -11.21 -11.77 8.09
CA ILE A 407 -11.41 -11.77 9.54
C ILE A 407 -12.59 -10.86 9.92
N ILE A 408 -12.64 -9.64 9.37
CA ILE A 408 -13.72 -8.69 9.66
C ILE A 408 -15.05 -9.20 9.09
N ALA A 409 -15.06 -9.72 7.86
CA ALA A 409 -16.25 -10.31 7.23
C ALA A 409 -16.78 -11.51 8.04
N THR A 410 -15.89 -12.34 8.57
CA THR A 410 -16.25 -13.47 9.45
C THR A 410 -16.86 -12.97 10.75
N THR A 411 -16.28 -11.92 11.35
CA THR A 411 -16.80 -11.32 12.59
C THR A 411 -18.20 -10.74 12.37
N ILE A 412 -18.42 -9.97 11.29
CA ILE A 412 -19.74 -9.47 10.88
C ILE A 412 -20.74 -10.62 10.70
N TYR A 413 -20.34 -11.70 10.01
CA TYR A 413 -21.22 -12.85 9.74
C TYR A 413 -21.73 -13.50 11.04
N PHE A 414 -20.87 -13.63 12.05
CA PHE A 414 -21.24 -14.14 13.37
C PHE A 414 -21.82 -13.08 14.32
N LYS A 415 -22.11 -11.87 13.80
CA LYS A 415 -22.65 -10.74 14.55
C LYS A 415 -21.76 -10.30 15.72
N GLY A 416 -20.44 -10.46 15.56
CA GLY A 416 -19.46 -9.87 16.46
C GLY A 416 -19.39 -8.34 16.28
N ASN A 417 -18.83 -7.68 17.29
CA ASN A 417 -18.71 -6.24 17.39
C ASN A 417 -17.24 -5.80 17.48
N VAL A 418 -16.99 -4.49 17.68
CA VAL A 418 -15.62 -3.95 17.79
C VAL A 418 -14.84 -4.42 19.02
N TYR A 419 -15.53 -4.83 20.10
CA TYR A 419 -14.90 -5.45 21.26
C TYR A 419 -14.42 -6.86 20.92
N ASP A 420 -15.23 -7.64 20.21
CA ASP A 420 -14.81 -8.96 19.73
C ASP A 420 -13.56 -8.86 18.85
N LEU A 421 -13.49 -7.88 17.92
CA LEU A 421 -12.27 -7.63 17.12
C LEU A 421 -11.04 -7.34 17.98
N SER A 422 -11.23 -6.63 19.10
CA SER A 422 -10.16 -6.30 20.04
C SER A 422 -9.64 -7.52 20.79
N ASP A 423 -10.50 -8.52 20.99
CA ASP A 423 -10.22 -9.74 21.76
C ASP A 423 -9.78 -10.94 20.90
N LEU A 424 -9.92 -10.86 19.57
CA LEU A 424 -9.54 -11.95 18.66
C LEU A 424 -8.07 -12.39 18.85
N GLU A 425 -7.87 -13.66 19.20
CA GLU A 425 -6.56 -14.32 19.20
C GLU A 425 -6.23 -14.84 17.79
N LEU A 426 -5.35 -14.11 17.09
CA LEU A 426 -4.96 -14.39 15.71
C LEU A 426 -3.55 -15.00 15.63
N ALA A 427 -3.29 -15.76 14.58
CA ALA A 427 -2.00 -16.40 14.37
C ALA A 427 -0.87 -15.35 14.24
N TYR A 428 0.11 -15.43 15.15
CA TYR A 428 1.26 -14.52 15.18
C TYR A 428 2.59 -15.28 15.07
N ALA A 429 3.33 -14.94 14.02
CA ALA A 429 4.79 -14.97 14.02
C ALA A 429 5.29 -13.78 13.16
N PRO A 430 6.55 -13.34 13.31
CA PRO A 430 7.05 -12.12 12.66
C PRO A 430 6.81 -12.00 11.14
N PRO A 431 6.88 -13.08 10.33
CA PRO A 431 6.61 -13.01 8.89
C PRO A 431 5.14 -12.84 8.50
N TYR A 432 4.19 -13.01 9.43
CA TYR A 432 2.77 -13.14 9.09
C TYR A 432 1.89 -12.08 9.75
N SER A 433 2.24 -11.62 10.95
CA SER A 433 1.48 -10.59 11.67
C SER A 433 2.36 -9.87 12.69
N SER A 434 1.72 -9.08 13.55
CA SER A 434 2.27 -8.42 14.73
C SER A 434 1.63 -9.00 15.99
N ALA A 435 2.23 -8.76 17.16
CA ALA A 435 1.67 -9.24 18.44
C ALA A 435 0.24 -8.75 18.69
N LYS A 436 -0.12 -7.61 18.10
CA LYS A 436 -1.49 -7.14 17.92
C LYS A 436 -1.72 -7.06 16.42
N ASP A 437 -2.65 -7.83 15.87
CA ASP A 437 -2.94 -7.78 14.45
C ASP A 437 -3.52 -6.39 14.09
N PRO A 438 -3.29 -5.89 12.85
CA PRO A 438 -4.03 -4.77 12.28
C PRO A 438 -5.53 -4.72 12.63
N VAL A 439 -6.22 -5.88 12.66
CA VAL A 439 -7.64 -5.96 13.03
C VAL A 439 -7.87 -5.66 14.52
N ASN A 440 -7.05 -6.21 15.41
CA ASN A 440 -7.12 -5.89 16.83
C ASN A 440 -6.89 -4.39 17.05
N PHE A 441 -5.94 -3.80 16.32
CA PHE A 441 -5.62 -2.38 16.42
C PHE A 441 -6.78 -1.49 15.96
N ALA A 442 -7.46 -1.84 14.86
CA ALA A 442 -8.68 -1.16 14.42
C ALA A 442 -9.79 -1.26 15.48
N GLY A 443 -9.93 -2.44 16.11
CA GLY A 443 -10.82 -2.69 17.24
C GLY A 443 -10.52 -1.78 18.44
N TYR A 444 -9.26 -1.73 18.90
CA TYR A 444 -8.87 -0.87 20.03
C TYR A 444 -9.15 0.61 19.79
N VAL A 445 -8.95 1.10 18.56
CA VAL A 445 -9.28 2.50 18.24
C VAL A 445 -10.79 2.71 18.27
N ALA A 446 -11.58 1.75 17.77
CA ALA A 446 -13.04 1.82 17.82
C ALA A 446 -13.58 1.77 19.26
N THR A 447 -13.06 0.90 20.12
CA THR A 447 -13.47 0.83 21.53
C THR A 447 -13.10 2.11 22.28
N ASN A 448 -11.91 2.67 22.04
CA ASN A 448 -11.51 3.97 22.59
C ASN A 448 -12.48 5.11 22.23
N ILE A 449 -13.07 5.08 21.02
CA ILE A 449 -14.08 6.06 20.58
C ILE A 449 -15.39 5.85 21.36
N LEU A 450 -15.88 4.60 21.45
CA LEU A 450 -17.13 4.28 22.17
C LEU A 450 -17.04 4.59 23.68
N GLU A 451 -15.87 4.41 24.26
CA GLU A 451 -15.61 4.69 25.69
C GLU A 451 -15.36 6.19 25.96
N GLY A 452 -15.35 7.04 24.93
CA GLY A 452 -15.10 8.48 25.07
C GLY A 452 -13.65 8.82 25.46
N LEU A 453 -12.72 7.89 25.29
CA LEU A 453 -11.30 8.13 25.55
C LEU A 453 -10.68 9.03 24.47
N THR A 454 -11.21 8.95 23.25
CA THR A 454 -10.89 9.82 22.12
C THR A 454 -12.16 10.26 21.41
N GLU A 455 -12.16 11.48 20.87
CA GLU A 455 -13.24 12.01 20.05
C GLU A 455 -12.63 12.57 18.77
N PRO A 456 -12.20 11.69 17.85
CA PRO A 456 -11.41 12.12 16.70
C PRO A 456 -12.25 13.00 15.77
N ILE A 457 -11.58 13.90 15.07
CA ILE A 457 -12.16 14.69 13.99
C ILE A 457 -11.61 14.22 12.65
N THR A 458 -12.46 14.23 11.63
CA THR A 458 -12.02 13.95 10.25
C THR A 458 -11.34 15.18 9.65
N LEU A 459 -10.58 14.97 8.58
CA LEU A 459 -10.01 16.08 7.82
C LEU A 459 -11.08 16.96 7.17
N GLN A 460 -12.25 16.38 6.85
CA GLN A 460 -13.38 17.15 6.36
C GLN A 460 -13.95 18.07 7.45
N GLU A 461 -14.17 17.58 8.67
CA GLU A 461 -14.60 18.41 9.81
C GLU A 461 -13.60 19.55 10.09
N LEU A 462 -12.30 19.28 9.98
CA LEU A 462 -11.26 20.29 10.13
C LEU A 462 -11.32 21.37 9.03
N LYS A 463 -11.59 20.98 7.78
CA LYS A 463 -11.72 21.91 6.65
C LYS A 463 -12.98 22.78 6.74
N GLU A 464 -14.09 22.21 7.21
CA GLU A 464 -15.38 22.91 7.32
C GLU A 464 -15.37 23.99 8.42
N ASP A 465 -14.58 23.82 9.48
CA ASP A 465 -14.47 24.80 10.57
C ASP A 465 -13.02 25.04 11.01
N LYS A 466 -12.18 25.50 10.06
CA LYS A 466 -10.75 25.75 10.32
C LYS A 466 -10.52 26.74 11.46
N SER A 467 -11.39 27.73 11.64
CA SER A 467 -11.27 28.75 12.69
C SER A 467 -11.51 28.23 14.10
N LYS A 468 -12.22 27.11 14.26
CA LYS A 468 -12.54 26.53 15.56
C LYS A 468 -11.32 25.90 16.21
N TYR A 469 -10.40 25.34 15.42
CA TYR A 469 -9.30 24.53 15.93
C TYR A 469 -7.95 25.24 15.83
N THR A 470 -7.15 25.12 16.88
CA THR A 470 -5.69 25.33 16.79
C THR A 470 -5.02 24.01 16.47
N VAL A 471 -4.36 23.92 15.32
CA VAL A 471 -3.75 22.67 14.86
C VAL A 471 -2.40 22.47 15.55
N LEU A 472 -2.18 21.29 16.14
CA LEU A 472 -0.92 20.88 16.76
C LEU A 472 -0.30 19.72 16.00
N ASP A 473 0.95 19.89 15.58
CA ASP A 473 1.79 18.82 15.06
C ASP A 473 2.65 18.23 16.18
N VAL A 474 2.38 16.98 16.55
CA VAL A 474 3.12 16.27 17.61
C VAL A 474 4.16 15.29 17.08
N ARG A 475 4.47 15.34 15.77
CA ARG A 475 5.62 14.62 15.21
C ARG A 475 6.92 15.21 15.74
N GLU A 476 8.00 14.44 15.69
CA GLU A 476 9.32 14.95 16.06
C GLU A 476 9.84 15.88 14.97
N GLU A 477 10.72 16.83 15.32
CA GLU A 477 11.20 17.88 14.41
C GLU A 477 11.73 17.35 13.08
N ILE A 478 12.38 16.18 13.08
CA ILE A 478 12.92 15.54 11.88
C ILE A 478 11.84 15.18 10.86
N GLU A 479 10.65 14.78 11.30
CA GLU A 479 9.53 14.41 10.44
C GLU A 479 8.78 15.66 9.91
N GLN A 480 8.92 16.79 10.58
CA GLN A 480 8.29 18.05 10.20
C GLN A 480 9.00 18.71 9.01
N VAL A 481 10.27 18.34 8.76
CA VAL A 481 11.05 18.79 7.60
C VAL A 481 10.38 18.40 6.28
N SER A 482 9.69 17.27 6.26
CA SER A 482 8.96 16.75 5.07
C SER A 482 7.65 17.47 4.80
N GLY A 483 7.31 18.47 5.62
CA GLY A 483 6.11 19.29 5.49
C GLY A 483 5.20 19.17 6.71
N MET A 484 4.33 20.17 6.87
CA MET A 484 3.33 20.29 7.94
C MET A 484 1.98 20.68 7.33
N MET A 485 0.89 20.48 8.07
CA MET A 485 -0.39 21.11 7.74
C MET A 485 -0.29 22.63 7.93
N ASP A 486 -1.02 23.38 7.11
CA ASP A 486 -1.03 24.84 7.19
C ASP A 486 -1.39 25.33 8.60
N GLU A 487 -0.63 26.32 9.08
CA GLU A 487 -0.83 26.98 10.38
C GLU A 487 -0.66 26.05 11.61
N ALA A 488 -0.11 24.85 11.43
CA ALA A 488 0.14 23.93 12.53
C ALA A 488 1.27 24.41 13.46
N ILE A 489 1.01 24.38 14.77
CA ILE A 489 2.01 24.65 15.81
C ILE A 489 2.79 23.37 16.08
N SER A 490 4.12 23.44 15.96
CA SER A 490 5.01 22.34 16.30
C SER A 490 5.13 22.17 17.82
N MET A 491 4.74 20.99 18.30
CA MET A 491 4.88 20.59 19.70
C MET A 491 5.12 19.07 19.78
N PRO A 492 6.37 18.61 19.55
CA PRO A 492 6.70 17.18 19.55
C PRO A 492 6.16 16.43 20.78
N LEU A 493 5.68 15.20 20.58
CA LEU A 493 5.06 14.41 21.65
C LEU A 493 5.98 14.22 22.86
N THR A 494 7.29 14.11 22.62
CA THR A 494 8.32 14.00 23.67
C THR A 494 8.40 15.23 24.58
N GLU A 495 8.02 16.40 24.06
CA GLU A 495 8.12 17.68 24.77
C GLU A 495 6.78 18.17 25.34
N ILE A 496 5.65 17.67 24.82
CA ILE A 496 4.31 18.19 25.12
C ILE A 496 4.02 18.34 26.62
N ARG A 497 4.50 17.40 27.46
CA ARG A 497 4.27 17.44 28.91
C ARG A 497 4.98 18.60 29.59
N ASN A 498 6.16 18.98 29.09
CA ASN A 498 6.97 20.07 29.64
C ASN A 498 6.53 21.41 29.07
N ARG A 499 6.03 21.43 27.84
CA ARG A 499 5.60 22.62 27.09
C ARG A 499 4.11 22.89 27.15
N ILE A 500 3.35 22.12 27.92
CA ILE A 500 1.89 22.24 28.02
C ILE A 500 1.42 23.63 28.51
N GLY A 501 2.28 24.36 29.23
CA GLY A 501 2.00 25.73 29.67
C GLY A 501 1.99 26.77 28.54
N GLU A 502 2.50 26.43 27.36
CA GLU A 502 2.43 27.27 26.15
C GLU A 502 1.03 27.25 25.51
N LEU A 503 0.19 26.28 25.88
CA LEU A 503 -1.16 26.10 25.35
C LEU A 503 -2.19 26.90 26.16
N ASP A 504 -3.13 27.51 25.44
CA ASP A 504 -4.27 28.25 25.99
C ASP A 504 -5.45 27.30 26.23
N LYS A 505 -5.89 27.19 27.48
CA LYS A 505 -7.01 26.31 27.87
C LYS A 505 -8.36 26.71 27.28
N ASN A 506 -8.51 27.94 26.77
CA ASN A 506 -9.75 28.40 26.15
C ASN A 506 -9.86 28.00 24.67
N LYS A 507 -8.81 27.43 24.09
CA LYS A 507 -8.79 26.99 22.69
C LYS A 507 -9.12 25.50 22.57
N GLU A 508 -9.65 25.14 21.42
CA GLU A 508 -9.87 23.75 21.01
C GLU A 508 -8.74 23.30 20.09
N TYR A 509 -8.12 22.16 20.40
CA TYR A 509 -6.92 21.69 19.72
C TYR A 509 -7.22 20.53 18.78
N ALA A 510 -6.78 20.64 17.52
CA ALA A 510 -6.79 19.54 16.56
C ALA A 510 -5.38 18.98 16.42
N ILE A 511 -5.15 17.77 16.91
CA ILE A 511 -3.82 17.20 17.07
C ILE A 511 -3.58 16.15 16.01
N TYR A 512 -2.46 16.21 15.30
CA TYR A 512 -2.05 15.13 14.42
C TYR A 512 -0.62 14.69 14.68
N CYS A 513 -0.37 13.44 14.30
CA CYS A 513 0.98 12.92 14.09
C CYS A 513 1.05 12.28 12.69
N ALA A 514 2.06 11.46 12.40
CA ALA A 514 2.15 10.76 11.11
C ALA A 514 0.88 9.95 10.76
N VAL A 515 0.39 9.11 11.69
CA VAL A 515 -0.66 8.11 11.42
C VAL A 515 -1.78 8.06 12.47
N GLY A 516 -1.88 9.08 13.32
CA GLY A 516 -2.91 9.20 14.38
C GLY A 516 -2.59 8.57 15.74
N ILE A 517 -1.62 7.66 15.87
CA ILE A 517 -1.30 6.98 17.14
C ILE A 517 -0.71 7.93 18.19
N ARG A 518 0.37 8.65 17.84
CA ARG A 518 0.99 9.65 18.74
C ARG A 518 0.06 10.84 19.00
N GLY A 519 -0.78 11.18 18.02
CA GLY A 519 -1.84 12.17 18.15
C GLY A 519 -2.86 11.77 19.23
N TYR A 520 -3.30 10.51 19.25
CA TYR A 520 -4.13 9.97 20.34
C TYR A 520 -3.43 10.08 21.70
N ILE A 521 -2.13 9.73 21.80
CA ILE A 521 -1.38 9.87 23.06
C ILE A 521 -1.37 11.32 23.54
N ALA A 522 -1.11 12.27 22.63
CA ALA A 522 -1.16 13.70 22.94
C ALA A 522 -2.57 14.17 23.36
N GLU A 523 -3.62 13.73 22.66
CA GLU A 523 -5.02 14.00 23.03
C GLU A 523 -5.30 13.53 24.46
N ARG A 524 -4.89 12.31 24.82
CA ARG A 524 -5.06 11.78 26.19
C ARG A 524 -4.32 12.62 27.22
N ILE A 525 -3.09 13.04 26.94
CA ILE A 525 -2.32 13.94 27.82
C ILE A 525 -3.06 15.25 28.04
N LEU A 526 -3.53 15.89 26.96
CA LEU A 526 -4.19 17.19 27.02
C LEU A 526 -5.56 17.11 27.71
N LYS A 527 -6.41 16.13 27.36
CA LYS A 527 -7.72 15.90 28.00
C LYS A 527 -7.59 15.69 29.51
N GLN A 528 -6.62 14.89 29.96
CA GLN A 528 -6.36 14.66 31.39
C GLN A 528 -5.83 15.89 32.14
N ARG A 529 -5.39 16.93 31.41
CA ARG A 529 -4.95 18.23 31.96
C ARG A 529 -6.00 19.34 31.81
N GLY A 530 -7.21 18.97 31.36
CA GLY A 530 -8.37 19.84 31.24
C GLY A 530 -8.35 20.74 29.99
N PHE A 531 -7.69 20.30 28.92
CA PHE A 531 -7.77 20.95 27.60
C PHE A 531 -8.85 20.31 26.73
N SER A 532 -9.44 21.09 25.83
CA SER A 532 -10.28 20.57 24.74
C SER A 532 -9.39 20.17 23.56
N ALA A 533 -9.33 18.89 23.24
CA ALA A 533 -8.38 18.33 22.29
C ALA A 533 -8.99 17.16 21.51
N HIS A 534 -8.72 17.10 20.21
CA HIS A 534 -9.24 16.10 19.29
C HIS A 534 -8.12 15.57 18.41
N ASN A 535 -7.97 14.25 18.33
CA ASN A 535 -7.03 13.63 17.39
C ASN A 535 -7.59 13.72 15.96
N ILE A 536 -6.75 14.08 15.00
CA ILE A 536 -7.10 14.05 13.58
C ILE A 536 -6.98 12.60 13.09
N LEU A 537 -8.10 12.06 12.64
CA LEU A 537 -8.24 10.68 12.18
C LEU A 537 -7.28 10.41 11.00
N GLY A 538 -6.48 9.34 11.10
CA GLY A 538 -5.46 8.98 10.10
C GLY A 538 -4.19 9.86 10.06
N GLY A 539 -4.17 11.00 10.75
CA GLY A 539 -2.99 11.88 10.85
C GLY A 539 -2.52 12.49 9.53
N TYR A 540 -1.23 12.85 9.47
CA TYR A 540 -0.60 13.53 8.33
C TYR A 540 -0.59 12.67 7.06
N ARG A 541 -0.48 11.34 7.21
CA ARG A 541 -0.50 10.42 6.06
C ARG A 541 -1.82 10.52 5.28
N THR A 542 -2.95 10.42 5.97
CA THR A 542 -4.27 10.56 5.33
C THR A 542 -4.45 11.96 4.74
N TYR A 543 -3.86 12.98 5.34
CA TYR A 543 -3.86 14.33 4.77
C TYR A 543 -3.11 14.41 3.45
N LEU A 544 -1.89 13.83 3.35
CA LEU A 544 -1.14 13.78 2.10
C LEU A 544 -1.88 12.98 1.01
N ASP A 545 -2.51 11.87 1.40
CA ASP A 545 -3.37 11.07 0.52
C ASP A 545 -4.44 11.97 -0.10
N ILE A 546 -5.19 12.70 0.73
CA ILE A 546 -6.30 13.57 0.31
C ILE A 546 -5.83 14.75 -0.56
N GLU A 547 -4.73 15.40 -0.20
CA GLU A 547 -4.17 16.53 -0.97
C GLU A 547 -3.50 16.09 -2.29
N GLY A 548 -3.32 14.79 -2.53
CA GLY A 548 -2.74 14.25 -3.76
C GLY A 548 -1.21 14.36 -3.82
N SER A 549 -0.55 14.40 -2.66
CA SER A 549 0.91 14.33 -2.58
C SER A 549 1.35 12.88 -2.42
N SER A 550 2.15 12.36 -3.36
CA SER A 550 2.63 10.97 -3.36
C SER A 550 3.94 10.76 -2.59
N ASP A 551 4.43 11.78 -1.87
CA ASP A 551 5.72 11.70 -1.18
C ASP A 551 5.56 11.21 0.28
N TYR A 552 5.66 9.89 0.47
CA TYR A 552 5.59 9.24 1.79
C TYR A 552 6.97 8.93 2.40
N SER A 553 8.05 9.39 1.76
CA SER A 553 9.42 8.90 1.96
C SER A 553 9.96 9.04 3.40
N ASP A 554 9.39 9.94 4.19
CA ASP A 554 9.86 10.27 5.54
C ASP A 554 8.86 9.94 6.68
N LEU A 555 7.73 9.31 6.39
CA LEU A 555 6.71 9.01 7.40
C LEU A 555 6.97 7.66 8.10
N SER A 556 7.51 7.70 9.33
CA SER A 556 7.71 6.50 10.14
C SER A 556 6.40 5.88 10.64
N THR A 557 6.15 4.62 10.26
CA THR A 557 5.04 3.78 10.76
C THR A 557 5.45 2.83 11.89
N GLU A 558 6.75 2.66 12.17
CA GLU A 558 7.25 1.77 13.23
C GLU A 558 7.33 2.50 14.58
N GLN A 559 6.51 2.07 15.55
CA GLN A 559 6.33 2.83 16.79
C GLN A 559 6.69 2.06 18.08
N ASP A 560 7.12 0.79 18.01
CA ASP A 560 7.16 -0.08 19.21
C ASP A 560 8.45 -0.89 19.46
N LYS A 561 9.58 -0.67 18.78
CA LYS A 561 10.76 -1.55 18.96
C LYS A 561 11.98 -1.01 19.73
N PHE A 562 12.17 -1.65 20.88
CA PHE A 562 13.44 -1.99 21.53
C PHE A 562 14.06 -3.23 20.85
N GLU A 563 15.37 -3.24 20.63
CA GLU A 563 16.07 -4.21 19.79
C GLU A 563 16.72 -5.39 20.54
N SER A 564 16.70 -6.55 19.88
CA SER A 564 17.49 -7.74 20.20
C SER A 564 17.90 -8.43 18.89
N SER A 565 19.19 -8.76 18.78
CA SER A 565 19.90 -9.32 17.61
C SER A 565 20.00 -10.84 17.63
N GLU A 566 19.99 -11.51 16.47
CA GLU A 566 21.11 -12.36 15.99
C GLU A 566 20.88 -13.00 14.60
N ASN A 567 21.99 -13.13 13.86
CA ASN A 567 22.17 -13.58 12.46
C ASN A 567 22.51 -15.08 12.36
N LYS A 568 22.39 -15.67 11.15
CA LYS A 568 23.51 -16.41 10.49
C LYS A 568 23.25 -16.81 9.02
N ASP A 569 24.36 -16.75 8.27
CA ASP A 569 24.62 -17.00 6.85
C ASP A 569 24.58 -18.49 6.42
N ASP A 570 24.42 -18.80 5.11
CA ASP A 570 25.58 -19.03 4.20
C ASP A 570 25.24 -19.45 2.73
N ASN A 571 25.90 -18.75 1.79
CA ASN A 571 26.55 -19.12 0.51
C ASN A 571 25.98 -20.11 -0.53
N ASN A 572 25.88 -19.66 -1.80
CA ASN A 572 26.79 -20.10 -2.89
C ASN A 572 26.76 -19.26 -4.19
N LYS A 573 27.84 -19.38 -4.99
CA LYS A 573 28.29 -18.59 -6.15
C LYS A 573 27.22 -18.16 -7.19
N GLU A 574 26.83 -16.90 -7.13
CA GLU A 574 26.09 -16.13 -8.15
C GLU A 574 26.60 -14.67 -8.08
N ILE A 575 26.01 -13.74 -8.85
CA ILE A 575 26.20 -12.28 -8.66
C ILE A 575 26.32 -12.01 -7.15
N LYS A 576 27.45 -11.45 -6.71
CA LYS A 576 27.68 -11.25 -5.26
C LYS A 576 26.60 -10.31 -4.77
N LEU A 577 25.62 -10.86 -4.07
CA LEU A 577 24.57 -10.09 -3.43
C LEU A 577 25.13 -9.54 -2.12
N LEU A 578 25.34 -8.23 -2.09
CA LEU A 578 25.71 -7.48 -0.91
C LEU A 578 24.44 -6.91 -0.27
N ASN A 579 23.95 -7.58 0.76
CA ASN A 579 22.83 -7.10 1.55
C ASN A 579 23.34 -6.09 2.60
N VAL A 580 22.95 -4.83 2.46
CA VAL A 580 23.23 -3.73 3.40
C VAL A 580 21.95 -3.18 4.04
N CYS A 581 20.88 -3.97 4.03
CA CYS A 581 19.64 -3.64 4.73
C CYS A 581 19.89 -3.49 6.24
N GLY A 582 19.15 -2.59 6.88
CA GLY A 582 19.31 -2.25 8.31
C GLY A 582 20.48 -1.32 8.62
N LEU A 583 21.36 -1.00 7.67
CA LEU A 583 22.39 0.01 7.84
C LEU A 583 21.86 1.39 7.49
N SER A 584 22.22 2.38 8.32
CA SER A 584 21.91 3.81 8.09
C SER A 584 23.11 4.52 7.45
N CYS A 585 22.87 5.64 6.78
CA CYS A 585 23.93 6.46 6.18
C CYS A 585 25.05 6.80 7.20
N PRO A 586 26.34 6.62 6.87
CA PRO A 586 26.93 6.29 5.56
C PRO A 586 27.18 4.79 5.31
N GLY A 587 26.69 3.92 6.20
CA GLY A 587 26.98 2.48 6.24
C GLY A 587 26.83 1.76 4.89
N PRO A 588 25.71 1.89 4.17
CA PRO A 588 25.53 1.26 2.87
C PRO A 588 26.65 1.60 1.87
N ILE A 589 27.05 2.87 1.75
CA ILE A 589 28.06 3.32 0.79
C ILE A 589 29.47 2.88 1.18
N VAL A 590 29.77 2.87 2.49
CA VAL A 590 31.06 2.36 2.99
C VAL A 590 31.21 0.87 2.66
N GLN A 591 30.17 0.07 2.92
CA GLN A 591 30.17 -1.36 2.62
C GLN A 591 30.30 -1.63 1.12
N VAL A 592 29.60 -0.85 0.28
CA VAL A 592 29.77 -0.93 -1.18
C VAL A 592 31.20 -0.61 -1.59
N SER A 593 31.81 0.44 -1.03
CA SER A 593 33.19 0.83 -1.34
C SER A 593 34.19 -0.26 -0.95
N GLU A 594 34.08 -0.83 0.25
CA GLU A 594 34.93 -1.94 0.69
C GLU A 594 34.75 -3.19 -0.16
N ALA A 595 33.51 -3.54 -0.51
CA ALA A 595 33.20 -4.70 -1.33
C ALA A 595 33.76 -4.53 -2.74
N ILE A 596 33.55 -3.36 -3.38
CA ILE A 596 34.06 -3.08 -4.73
C ILE A 596 35.58 -2.99 -4.75
N ASN A 597 36.24 -2.48 -3.70
CA ASN A 597 37.70 -2.47 -3.63
C ASN A 597 38.30 -3.88 -3.68
N LYS A 598 37.58 -4.91 -3.22
CA LYS A 598 37.99 -6.32 -3.25
C LYS A 598 37.72 -7.03 -4.59
N LEU A 599 37.03 -6.40 -5.54
CA LEU A 599 36.69 -6.98 -6.84
C LEU A 599 37.78 -6.73 -7.91
N SER A 600 37.78 -7.52 -8.98
CA SER A 600 38.57 -7.28 -10.20
C SER A 600 37.83 -6.33 -11.16
N PRO A 601 38.52 -5.51 -11.98
CA PRO A 601 37.87 -4.66 -12.96
C PRO A 601 36.92 -5.43 -13.89
N GLY A 602 35.68 -4.95 -14.04
CA GLY A 602 34.64 -5.61 -14.84
C GLY A 602 33.71 -6.55 -14.08
N GLU A 603 34.03 -6.95 -12.85
CA GLU A 603 33.11 -7.72 -11.99
C GLU A 603 31.91 -6.88 -11.53
N ILE A 604 30.76 -7.54 -11.36
CA ILE A 604 29.47 -6.94 -10.99
C ILE A 604 29.08 -7.41 -9.59
N ILE A 605 28.61 -6.48 -8.77
CA ILE A 605 28.01 -6.73 -7.47
C ILE A 605 26.57 -6.22 -7.49
N GLU A 606 25.64 -6.97 -6.90
CA GLU A 606 24.28 -6.51 -6.66
C GLU A 606 24.14 -6.12 -5.20
N VAL A 607 23.60 -4.95 -4.93
CA VAL A 607 23.50 -4.39 -3.59
C VAL A 607 22.03 -4.17 -3.27
N VAL A 608 21.58 -4.61 -2.10
CA VAL A 608 20.21 -4.37 -1.63
C VAL A 608 20.25 -3.60 -0.32
N ALA A 609 19.52 -2.49 -0.25
CA ALA A 609 19.41 -1.61 0.91
C ALA A 609 17.94 -1.33 1.24
N THR A 610 17.68 -1.03 2.51
CA THR A 610 16.39 -0.51 3.01
C THR A 610 16.46 0.97 3.36
N ASP A 611 17.65 1.57 3.27
CA ASP A 611 17.84 3.01 3.45
C ASP A 611 17.37 3.76 2.19
N PRO A 612 16.40 4.67 2.27
CA PRO A 612 15.91 5.43 1.11
C PRO A 612 16.95 6.39 0.52
N GLY A 613 17.95 6.81 1.33
CA GLY A 613 19.08 7.60 0.86
C GLY A 613 19.98 6.85 -0.13
N PHE A 614 20.08 5.53 0.01
CA PHE A 614 20.95 4.66 -0.80
C PHE A 614 20.75 4.84 -2.31
N ALA A 615 19.50 4.94 -2.80
CA ALA A 615 19.23 5.05 -4.23
C ALA A 615 19.83 6.32 -4.86
N ARG A 616 19.91 7.42 -4.09
CA ARG A 616 20.52 8.69 -4.53
C ARG A 616 22.03 8.68 -4.35
N ASP A 617 22.49 8.14 -3.23
CA ASP A 617 23.90 8.12 -2.86
C ASP A 617 24.70 7.17 -3.76
N ILE A 618 24.14 6.02 -4.14
CA ILE A 618 24.84 5.01 -4.92
C ILE A 618 25.18 5.48 -6.33
N LYS A 619 24.28 6.25 -6.96
CA LYS A 619 24.50 6.88 -8.26
C LYS A 619 25.61 7.92 -8.19
N SER A 620 25.56 8.77 -7.16
CA SER A 620 26.57 9.81 -6.91
C SER A 620 27.93 9.21 -6.59
N TRP A 621 27.95 8.12 -5.84
CA TRP A 621 29.14 7.36 -5.48
C TRP A 621 29.79 6.70 -6.70
N ALA A 622 29.03 6.00 -7.55
CA ALA A 622 29.55 5.36 -8.75
C ALA A 622 30.23 6.38 -9.68
N ASN A 623 29.58 7.53 -9.91
CA ASN A 623 30.11 8.61 -10.73
C ASN A 623 31.40 9.21 -10.16
N ASN A 624 31.47 9.46 -8.85
CA ASN A 624 32.65 10.08 -8.23
C ASN A 624 33.85 9.12 -8.09
N THR A 625 33.60 7.81 -8.02
CA THR A 625 34.64 6.79 -7.85
C THR A 625 35.10 6.13 -9.15
N GLY A 626 34.47 6.47 -10.28
CA GLY A 626 34.81 5.90 -11.60
C GLY A 626 34.27 4.48 -11.81
N ASN A 627 33.25 4.07 -11.06
CA ASN A 627 32.52 2.81 -11.23
C ASN A 627 31.24 3.02 -12.06
N THR A 628 30.65 1.96 -12.57
CA THR A 628 29.45 2.04 -13.43
C THR A 628 28.24 1.44 -12.72
N LEU A 629 27.19 2.24 -12.54
CA LEU A 629 25.87 1.76 -12.11
C LEU A 629 25.16 1.18 -13.34
N LEU A 630 24.88 -0.13 -13.34
CA LEU A 630 24.24 -0.84 -14.44
C LEU A 630 22.72 -0.82 -14.34
N GLU A 631 22.19 -1.03 -13.14
CA GLU A 631 20.76 -1.14 -12.88
C GLU A 631 20.47 -0.60 -11.48
N SER A 632 19.33 0.06 -11.32
CA SER A 632 18.80 0.44 -10.00
C SER A 632 17.29 0.24 -10.01
N SER A 633 16.75 -0.47 -9.02
CA SER A 633 15.32 -0.69 -8.89
C SER A 633 14.84 -0.39 -7.48
N ALA A 634 13.59 0.04 -7.37
CA ALA A 634 12.89 0.16 -6.11
C ALA A 634 11.64 -0.73 -6.20
N ASN A 635 11.57 -1.77 -5.38
CA ASN A 635 10.44 -2.69 -5.38
C ASN A 635 10.09 -3.05 -3.93
N LYS A 636 8.81 -2.87 -3.54
CA LYS A 636 8.30 -3.19 -2.20
C LYS A 636 9.16 -2.64 -1.03
N GLY A 637 9.62 -1.40 -1.10
CA GLY A 637 10.42 -0.75 -0.04
C GLY A 637 11.89 -1.22 0.07
N LYS A 638 12.37 -2.02 -0.89
CA LYS A 638 13.78 -2.39 -1.05
C LYS A 638 14.38 -1.64 -2.24
N PHE A 639 15.57 -1.08 -2.04
CA PHE A 639 16.36 -0.43 -3.09
C PHE A 639 17.47 -1.38 -3.51
N SER A 640 17.47 -1.82 -4.76
CA SER A 640 18.55 -2.63 -5.32
C SER A 640 19.37 -1.87 -6.36
N ALA A 641 20.67 -2.12 -6.42
CA ALA A 641 21.58 -1.53 -7.38
C ALA A 641 22.62 -2.55 -7.86
N LYS A 642 22.80 -2.71 -9.18
CA LYS A 642 23.91 -3.49 -9.76
C LYS A 642 25.03 -2.57 -10.18
N ILE A 643 26.24 -2.82 -9.67
CA ILE A 643 27.39 -1.94 -9.86
C ILE A 643 28.54 -2.76 -10.44
N GLN A 644 29.14 -2.24 -11.50
CA GLN A 644 30.33 -2.80 -12.12
C GLN A 644 31.58 -2.01 -11.73
N LYS A 645 32.64 -2.73 -11.35
CA LYS A 645 33.94 -2.11 -11.05
C LYS A 645 34.58 -1.52 -12.31
N GLY A 646 34.92 -0.23 -12.26
CA GLY A 646 35.58 0.47 -13.35
C GLY A 646 37.00 -0.05 -13.63
N LYS A 647 37.45 0.03 -14.89
CA LYS A 647 38.86 -0.19 -15.24
C LYS A 647 39.68 1.03 -14.82
N ARG A 648 40.66 0.80 -13.94
CA ARG A 648 41.67 1.83 -13.62
C ARG A 648 42.47 2.08 -14.90
N VAL A 649 42.23 3.21 -15.56
CA VAL A 649 43.10 3.68 -16.65
C VAL A 649 44.42 4.09 -15.98
N GLU A 650 45.50 3.36 -16.25
CA GLU A 650 46.85 3.87 -16.03
C GLU A 650 47.00 5.09 -16.93
N LYS A 651 46.94 6.29 -16.33
CA LYS A 651 46.98 7.56 -17.06
C LYS A 651 48.41 7.86 -17.51
N GLU A 652 48.60 7.95 -18.82
CA GLU A 652 49.60 8.85 -19.39
C GLU A 652 49.34 10.29 -18.90
N GLU A 653 50.44 10.98 -18.61
CA GLU A 653 50.49 12.35 -18.13
C GLU A 653 49.77 13.33 -19.08
N LYS A 654 48.60 13.83 -18.67
CA LYS A 654 48.05 15.13 -19.08
C LYS A 654 47.00 15.60 -18.07
N ASN A 655 47.42 16.58 -17.26
CA ASN A 655 46.72 17.39 -16.25
C ASN A 655 45.91 16.66 -15.15
N PRO A 656 46.11 17.03 -13.86
CA PRO A 656 45.45 16.37 -12.75
C PRO A 656 43.97 16.71 -12.81
N THR A 657 43.13 15.73 -13.11
CA THR A 657 41.71 15.83 -12.78
C THR A 657 41.63 15.90 -11.25
N ASN A 658 41.42 17.12 -10.74
CA ASN A 658 41.33 17.50 -9.33
C ASN A 658 40.70 16.40 -8.47
N ILE A 659 41.50 15.70 -7.67
CA ILE A 659 40.98 15.04 -6.47
C ILE A 659 40.36 16.16 -5.64
N LYS A 660 39.04 16.09 -5.44
CA LYS A 660 38.32 17.12 -4.67
C LYS A 660 38.80 17.00 -3.23
N GLU A 661 39.45 18.05 -2.71
CA GLU A 661 39.86 18.10 -1.30
C GLU A 661 38.79 18.82 -0.47
N LYS A 662 38.58 18.33 0.76
CA LYS A 662 37.61 18.84 1.72
C LYS A 662 38.34 19.13 3.02
N THR A 663 38.17 20.32 3.57
CA THR A 663 38.81 20.68 4.85
C THR A 663 37.74 21.00 5.89
N MET A 664 37.91 20.45 7.09
CA MET A 664 36.99 20.62 8.22
C MET A 664 37.78 21.14 9.42
N ILE A 665 37.40 22.30 9.94
CA ILE A 665 37.98 22.89 11.14
C ILE A 665 37.08 22.51 12.31
N ILE A 666 37.58 21.66 13.20
CA ILE A 666 36.84 21.15 14.36
C ILE A 666 37.25 21.96 15.57
N PHE A 667 36.42 22.93 15.92
CA PHE A 667 36.60 23.79 17.09
C PHE A 667 35.88 23.22 18.31
N ASP A 668 34.71 22.63 18.11
CA ASP A 668 33.85 22.13 19.19
C ASP A 668 34.22 20.71 19.63
N GLY A 669 34.12 20.44 20.94
CA GLY A 669 34.42 19.16 21.56
C GLY A 669 33.19 18.33 21.92
N ASP A 670 31.98 18.81 21.65
CA ASP A 670 30.75 18.10 21.99
C ASP A 670 30.57 16.82 21.15
N LEU A 671 30.03 15.79 21.79
CA LEU A 671 29.92 14.42 21.29
C LEU A 671 29.12 14.34 19.98
N ASP A 672 27.96 15.00 19.92
CA ASP A 672 27.07 15.02 18.74
C ASP A 672 27.74 15.72 17.54
N LYS A 673 28.42 16.84 17.75
CA LYS A 673 29.17 17.53 16.70
C LYS A 673 30.36 16.71 16.22
N ALA A 674 31.05 16.03 17.14
CA ALA A 674 32.13 15.11 16.80
C ALA A 674 31.61 13.95 15.93
N ILE A 675 30.50 13.31 16.32
CA ILE A 675 29.87 12.23 15.54
C ILE A 675 29.51 12.71 14.14
N ALA A 676 28.83 13.85 14.02
CA ALA A 676 28.47 14.42 12.72
C ALA A 676 29.71 14.70 11.85
N SER A 677 30.76 15.29 12.43
CA SER A 677 32.02 15.59 11.73
C SER A 677 32.64 14.33 11.14
N PHE A 678 32.71 13.24 11.91
CA PHE A 678 33.31 12.00 11.43
C PHE A 678 32.42 11.22 10.46
N ILE A 679 31.09 11.32 10.56
CA ILE A 679 30.16 10.79 9.56
C ILE A 679 30.38 11.49 8.21
N ILE A 680 30.43 12.83 8.21
CA ILE A 680 30.64 13.63 6.99
C ILE A 680 32.03 13.34 6.41
N ALA A 681 33.08 13.29 7.25
CA ALA A 681 34.44 13.01 6.80
C ALA A 681 34.57 11.61 6.18
N THR A 682 33.98 10.59 6.80
CA THR A 682 34.03 9.21 6.30
C THR A 682 33.21 9.06 5.01
N GLY A 683 32.04 9.70 4.94
CA GLY A 683 31.24 9.74 3.70
C GLY A 683 31.98 10.43 2.55
N ALA A 684 32.60 11.58 2.82
CA ALA A 684 33.39 12.31 1.83
C ALA A 684 34.59 11.47 1.34
N ALA A 685 35.31 10.80 2.23
CA ALA A 685 36.40 9.90 1.88
C ALA A 685 35.91 8.69 1.06
N ALA A 686 34.78 8.08 1.44
CA ALA A 686 34.18 6.98 0.70
C ALA A 686 33.73 7.38 -0.72
N MET A 687 33.39 8.66 -0.93
CA MET A 687 33.11 9.25 -2.25
C MET A 687 34.38 9.59 -3.06
N GLY A 688 35.58 9.25 -2.57
CA GLY A 688 36.85 9.48 -3.26
C GLY A 688 37.45 10.88 -3.05
N ASN A 689 36.96 11.67 -2.10
CA ASN A 689 37.55 12.97 -1.76
C ASN A 689 38.76 12.78 -0.83
N LYS A 690 39.76 13.65 -0.95
CA LYS A 690 40.79 13.81 0.09
C LYS A 690 40.23 14.67 1.20
N VAL A 691 40.32 14.24 2.45
CA VAL A 691 39.70 14.94 3.59
C VAL A 691 40.76 15.31 4.61
N ASN A 692 40.80 16.59 4.99
CA ASN A 692 41.66 17.12 6.03
C ASN A 692 40.79 17.62 7.20
N MET A 693 41.03 17.14 8.41
CA MET A 693 40.36 17.60 9.64
C MET A 693 41.37 18.30 10.54
N PHE A 694 41.16 19.59 10.81
CA PHE A 694 42.02 20.40 11.66
C PHE A 694 41.34 20.66 13.01
N PHE A 695 41.86 20.09 14.09
CA PHE A 695 41.31 20.16 15.43
C PHE A 695 41.98 21.27 16.23
N THR A 696 41.18 22.15 16.81
CA THR A 696 41.66 23.29 17.61
C THR A 696 40.77 23.50 18.84
N PHE A 697 41.30 24.18 19.86
CA PHE A 697 40.61 24.43 21.13
C PHE A 697 39.88 23.18 21.65
N TRP A 698 38.57 23.28 21.94
CA TRP A 698 37.79 22.22 22.57
C TRP A 698 37.74 20.93 21.72
N GLY A 699 37.82 21.05 20.39
CA GLY A 699 37.89 19.92 19.46
C GLY A 699 39.10 19.00 19.69
N LEU A 700 40.19 19.50 20.28
CA LEU A 700 41.34 18.66 20.66
C LEU A 700 40.97 17.56 21.67
N SER A 701 39.91 17.75 22.46
CA SER A 701 39.44 16.75 23.43
C SER A 701 38.93 15.47 22.77
N ILE A 702 38.47 15.55 21.51
CA ILE A 702 38.00 14.40 20.72
C ILE A 702 39.15 13.44 20.43
N LEU A 703 40.36 13.97 20.25
CA LEU A 703 41.56 13.22 19.87
C LEU A 703 42.35 12.66 21.07
N ARG A 704 41.88 12.84 22.32
CA ARG A 704 42.63 12.40 23.50
C ARG A 704 42.58 10.88 23.70
N LYS A 705 43.75 10.30 23.98
CA LYS A 705 43.91 8.86 24.27
C LYS A 705 43.38 8.54 25.66
N GLU A 706 42.57 7.48 25.78
CA GLU A 706 41.92 7.09 27.04
C GLU A 706 42.91 6.76 28.17
N ASN A 707 44.05 6.14 27.83
CA ASN A 707 45.13 5.84 28.76
C ASN A 707 46.40 6.63 28.41
N ALA A 708 46.28 7.96 28.38
CA ALA A 708 47.41 8.83 28.06
C ALA A 708 48.56 8.71 29.09
N PRO A 709 49.83 8.72 28.65
CA PRO A 709 51.00 8.64 29.53
C PRO A 709 51.10 9.88 30.44
N LYS A 710 51.69 9.72 31.64
CA LYS A 710 51.95 10.85 32.53
C LYS A 710 53.07 11.72 31.96
N VAL A 711 52.72 12.90 31.48
CA VAL A 711 53.68 13.92 31.02
C VAL A 711 53.89 14.99 32.10
N LYS A 712 55.08 15.61 32.13
CA LYS A 712 55.37 16.73 33.03
C LYS A 712 54.65 17.99 32.52
N LYS A 713 53.87 18.64 33.39
CA LYS A 713 53.12 19.86 33.08
C LYS A 713 53.36 20.91 34.15
N ASP A 714 53.34 22.19 33.77
CA ASP A 714 53.30 23.29 34.73
C ASP A 714 51.93 23.34 35.46
N PHE A 715 51.84 24.19 36.49
CA PHE A 715 50.64 24.26 37.35
C PHE A 715 49.36 24.62 36.58
N MET A 716 49.44 25.57 35.65
CA MET A 716 48.29 26.05 34.88
C MET A 716 47.83 25.00 33.84
N SER A 717 48.78 24.40 33.13
CA SER A 717 48.56 23.31 32.17
C SER A 717 47.94 22.08 32.85
N LYS A 718 48.34 21.78 34.10
CA LYS A 718 47.74 20.71 34.90
C LYS A 718 46.28 21.00 35.26
N MET A 719 45.95 22.27 35.54
CA MET A 719 44.58 22.70 35.83
C MET A 719 43.69 22.60 34.58
N PHE A 720 44.13 23.12 33.43
CA PHE A 720 43.39 23.02 32.16
C PHE A 720 43.20 21.57 31.71
N SER A 721 44.25 20.75 31.79
CA SER A 721 44.18 19.33 31.41
C SER A 721 43.21 18.51 32.29
N MET A 722 43.00 18.92 33.54
CA MET A 722 42.03 18.31 34.46
C MET A 722 40.58 18.73 34.16
N MET A 723 40.36 19.93 33.62
CA MET A 723 39.04 20.43 33.21
C MET A 723 38.56 19.83 31.88
N LEU A 724 39.47 19.37 31.03
CA LEU A 724 39.13 18.80 29.73
C LEU A 724 38.70 17.32 29.82
N PRO A 725 37.76 16.87 28.97
CA PRO A 725 37.38 15.47 28.87
C PRO A 725 38.61 14.59 28.63
N LYS A 726 38.74 13.49 29.40
CA LYS A 726 39.94 12.63 29.35
C LYS A 726 40.03 11.75 28.09
N SER A 727 38.93 11.58 27.37
CA SER A 727 38.84 10.82 26.12
C SER A 727 37.55 11.13 25.38
N SER A 728 37.44 10.68 24.13
CA SER A 728 36.21 10.74 23.31
C SER A 728 34.98 10.15 24.04
N ARG A 729 35.18 9.16 24.92
CA ARG A 729 34.12 8.52 25.73
C ARG A 729 33.56 9.41 26.83
N LYS A 730 34.27 10.47 27.18
CA LYS A 730 33.89 11.43 28.24
C LYS A 730 33.34 12.74 27.70
N LEU A 731 33.16 12.86 26.39
CA LEU A 731 32.54 14.03 25.78
C LEU A 731 31.07 14.15 26.18
N GLY A 732 30.65 15.38 26.48
CA GLY A 732 29.27 15.75 26.74
C GLY A 732 28.52 15.95 25.42
N LEU A 733 27.19 15.87 25.45
CA LEU A 733 26.37 16.41 24.35
C LEU A 733 26.30 17.94 24.41
N SER A 734 26.20 18.59 23.24
CA SER A 734 26.07 20.04 23.11
C SER A 734 24.77 20.57 23.74
N LYS A 735 23.71 19.75 23.68
CA LYS A 735 22.42 19.97 24.33
C LYS A 735 21.97 18.68 25.01
N MET A 736 21.13 18.80 26.04
CA MET A 736 20.54 17.62 26.71
C MET A 736 21.58 16.66 27.31
N ASN A 737 22.73 17.16 27.78
CA ASN A 737 23.78 16.33 28.36
C ASN A 737 23.34 15.65 29.68
N PHE A 738 22.42 16.25 30.44
CA PHE A 738 21.86 15.73 31.71
C PHE A 738 22.92 15.11 32.64
N PHE A 739 23.94 15.89 33.03
CA PHE A 739 25.07 15.40 33.84
C PHE A 739 25.76 14.14 33.26
N GLY A 740 25.82 14.03 31.93
CA GLY A 740 26.41 12.89 31.20
C GLY A 740 25.46 11.74 30.90
N MET A 741 24.20 11.79 31.34
CA MET A 741 23.17 10.81 30.93
C MET A 741 22.85 10.90 29.44
N GLY A 742 22.83 12.10 28.87
CA GLY A 742 22.59 12.32 27.45
C GLY A 742 23.65 11.63 26.58
N SER A 743 24.93 11.80 26.90
CA SER A 743 26.03 11.12 26.21
C SER A 743 25.92 9.59 26.25
N LYS A 744 25.43 9.02 27.36
CA LYS A 744 25.19 7.57 27.46
C LYS A 744 23.99 7.14 26.65
N MET A 745 22.93 7.95 26.64
CA MET A 745 21.70 7.68 25.90
C MET A 745 21.95 7.71 24.39
N ILE A 746 22.60 8.75 23.85
CA ILE A 746 22.90 8.84 22.41
C ILE A 746 23.80 7.69 21.96
N ARG A 747 24.82 7.33 22.75
CA ARG A 747 25.72 6.21 22.42
C ARG A 747 24.98 4.87 22.44
N LYS A 748 23.98 4.72 23.31
CA LYS A 748 23.09 3.55 23.32
C LYS A 748 22.20 3.53 22.08
N VAL A 749 21.52 4.65 21.78
CA VAL A 749 20.66 4.78 20.59
C VAL A 749 21.44 4.53 19.30
N MET A 750 22.67 5.06 19.19
CA MET A 750 23.54 4.81 18.04
C MET A 750 23.86 3.32 17.91
N LYS A 751 24.22 2.67 19.02
CA LYS A 751 24.50 1.22 19.02
C LYS A 751 23.28 0.41 18.60
N ASP A 752 22.10 0.79 19.09
CA ASP A 752 20.83 0.14 18.73
C ASP A 752 20.58 0.35 17.21
N LYS A 753 20.58 1.60 16.74
CA LYS A 753 20.38 1.94 15.31
C LYS A 753 21.50 1.51 14.34
N GLY A 754 22.46 0.69 14.77
CA GLY A 754 23.57 0.22 13.93
C GLY A 754 24.52 1.33 13.48
N VAL A 755 24.51 2.47 14.15
CA VAL A 755 25.44 3.60 13.89
C VAL A 755 26.72 3.35 14.66
N SER A 756 27.85 3.37 13.96
CA SER A 756 29.18 3.20 14.56
C SER A 756 29.43 4.21 15.69
N SER A 757 30.05 3.74 16.77
CA SER A 757 30.47 4.61 17.86
C SER A 757 31.45 5.69 17.38
N LEU A 758 31.57 6.82 18.07
CA LEU A 758 32.55 7.86 17.71
C LEU A 758 33.97 7.28 17.57
N GLU A 759 34.33 6.33 18.43
CA GLU A 759 35.64 5.66 18.38
C GLU A 759 35.81 4.82 17.11
N GLU A 760 34.78 4.08 16.71
CA GLU A 760 34.77 3.35 15.43
C GLU A 760 34.77 4.31 14.23
N LEU A 761 34.03 5.43 14.30
CA LEU A 761 34.01 6.45 13.26
C LEU A 761 35.39 7.11 13.08
N ILE A 762 36.10 7.40 14.17
CA ILE A 762 37.49 7.88 14.13
C ILE A 762 38.39 6.86 13.42
N LEU A 763 38.31 5.58 13.81
CA LEU A 763 39.11 4.52 13.19
C LEU A 763 38.75 4.32 11.72
N ASN A 764 37.47 4.38 11.36
CA ASN A 764 37.01 4.26 9.98
C ASN A 764 37.51 5.44 9.14
N ALA A 765 37.46 6.67 9.67
CA ALA A 765 38.04 7.83 9.01
C ALA A 765 39.55 7.67 8.79
N GLN A 766 40.31 7.19 9.78
CA GLN A 766 41.74 6.90 9.62
C GLN A 766 42.00 5.85 8.53
N ARG A 767 41.24 4.75 8.54
CA ARG A 767 41.34 3.69 7.51
C ARG A 767 40.97 4.21 6.12
N ALA A 768 40.03 5.14 6.05
CA ALA A 768 39.62 5.81 4.81
C ALA A 768 40.62 6.89 4.34
N GLY A 769 41.72 7.12 5.07
CA GLY A 769 42.77 8.06 4.69
C GLY A 769 42.47 9.53 5.03
N VAL A 770 41.53 9.79 5.95
CA VAL A 770 41.26 11.14 6.45
C VAL A 770 42.47 11.63 7.27
N LYS A 771 43.06 12.76 6.86
CA LYS A 771 44.19 13.39 7.54
C LYS A 771 43.69 14.18 8.74
N MET A 772 44.20 13.89 9.94
CA MET A 772 43.81 14.59 11.17
C MET A 772 44.99 15.38 11.73
N THR A 773 44.81 16.69 11.91
CA THR A 773 45.85 17.62 12.36
C THR A 773 45.41 18.32 13.65
N ALA A 774 46.20 18.22 14.71
CA ALA A 774 46.00 18.94 15.97
C ALA A 774 46.75 20.28 15.95
N CYS A 775 46.09 21.36 16.38
CA CYS A 775 46.67 22.70 16.42
C CYS A 775 47.70 22.85 17.55
N GLN A 776 48.98 23.08 17.21
CA GLN A 776 50.08 23.27 18.18
C GLN A 776 49.79 24.36 19.22
N MET A 777 49.36 25.55 18.77
CA MET A 777 49.08 26.67 19.67
C MET A 777 47.97 26.31 20.67
N SER A 778 46.90 25.66 20.21
CA SER A 778 45.81 25.23 21.09
C SER A 778 46.25 24.13 22.05
N MET A 779 47.12 23.22 21.61
CA MET A 779 47.74 22.23 22.49
C MET A 779 48.56 22.89 23.61
N ASP A 780 49.38 23.89 23.28
CA ASP A 780 50.19 24.64 24.25
C ASP A 780 49.30 25.38 25.27
N VAL A 781 48.26 26.07 24.79
CA VAL A 781 47.31 26.81 25.64
C VAL A 781 46.53 25.88 26.58
N MET A 782 46.15 24.70 26.09
CA MET A 782 45.33 23.74 26.85
C MET A 782 46.17 22.75 27.66
N GLY A 783 47.49 22.86 27.61
CA GLY A 783 48.41 21.98 28.31
C GLY A 783 48.33 20.52 27.84
N LEU A 784 48.15 20.28 26.54
CA LEU A 784 48.12 18.95 25.92
C LEU A 784 49.42 18.70 25.15
N SER A 785 49.95 17.49 25.25
CA SER A 785 51.14 17.04 24.51
C SER A 785 50.77 16.01 23.45
N LYS A 786 51.61 15.84 22.41
CA LYS A 786 51.34 14.93 21.29
C LYS A 786 51.19 13.48 21.78
N GLU A 787 51.93 13.11 22.82
CA GLU A 787 51.91 11.79 23.44
C GLU A 787 50.55 11.45 24.10
N GLU A 788 49.71 12.46 24.35
CA GLU A 788 48.38 12.31 24.92
C GLU A 788 47.27 12.16 23.87
N LEU A 789 47.59 12.28 22.57
CA LEU A 789 46.65 12.14 21.46
C LEU A 789 46.62 10.70 20.92
N ILE A 790 45.55 10.34 20.21
CA ILE A 790 45.44 9.07 19.49
C ILE A 790 46.50 8.96 18.38
N GLU A 791 46.86 7.72 18.05
CA GLU A 791 47.85 7.45 16.99
C GLU A 791 47.31 7.89 15.62
N GLY A 792 48.19 8.37 14.74
CA GLY A 792 47.81 8.86 13.40
C GLY A 792 47.45 10.35 13.31
N VAL A 793 47.52 11.10 14.41
CA VAL A 793 47.31 12.56 14.43
C VAL A 793 48.62 13.30 14.18
N GLU A 794 48.60 14.22 13.20
CA GLU A 794 49.69 15.15 12.93
C GLU A 794 49.57 16.41 13.80
N VAL A 795 50.67 17.13 14.00
CA VAL A 795 50.66 18.41 14.71
C VAL A 795 51.00 19.52 13.73
N GLY A 796 50.15 20.54 13.66
CA GLY A 796 50.25 21.61 12.68
C GLY A 796 49.84 22.97 13.25
N GLY A 797 50.25 24.03 12.56
CA GLY A 797 49.87 25.40 12.90
C GLY A 797 48.78 25.93 11.98
N VAL A 798 48.45 27.22 12.15
CA VAL A 798 47.52 27.94 11.26
C VAL A 798 47.97 27.84 9.79
N ALA A 799 49.28 27.88 9.51
CA ALA A 799 49.80 27.74 8.16
C ALA A 799 49.47 26.38 7.51
N THR A 800 49.50 25.28 8.27
CA THR A 800 49.10 23.95 7.79
C THR A 800 47.62 23.93 7.41
N MET A 801 46.77 24.49 8.29
CA MET A 801 45.33 24.59 8.05
C MET A 801 45.01 25.47 6.84
N LEU A 802 45.67 26.62 6.68
CA LEU A 802 45.48 27.50 5.53
C LEU A 802 45.92 26.81 4.22
N SER A 803 47.05 26.10 4.24
CA SER A 803 47.50 25.32 3.08
C SER A 803 46.51 24.19 2.71
N ASP A 804 45.93 23.51 3.69
CA ASP A 804 44.91 22.47 3.44
C ASP A 804 43.60 23.12 2.94
N ASN A 805 43.27 24.34 3.37
CA ASN A 805 42.10 25.10 2.89
C ASN A 805 42.27 25.64 1.45
N ASP A 806 43.46 26.10 1.07
CA ASP A 806 43.73 26.64 -0.26
C ASP A 806 43.60 25.57 -1.36
N ASN A 807 43.88 24.31 -1.01
CA ASN A 807 43.71 23.15 -1.90
C ASN A 807 42.30 22.56 -1.87
N SER A 808 41.47 22.98 -0.91
CA SER A 808 40.13 22.47 -0.68
C SER A 808 39.08 23.24 -1.47
N ASN A 809 38.11 22.52 -2.03
CA ASN A 809 36.96 23.11 -2.69
C ASN A 809 35.73 23.20 -1.78
N MET A 810 35.88 22.91 -0.48
CA MET A 810 34.83 23.04 0.52
C MET A 810 35.45 23.09 1.92
N ASN A 811 35.17 24.16 2.67
CA ASN A 811 35.65 24.34 4.03
C ASN A 811 34.45 24.38 4.99
N LEU A 812 34.45 23.50 5.99
CA LEU A 812 33.45 23.47 7.07
C LEU A 812 34.10 23.88 8.38
N PHE A 813 33.45 24.75 9.14
CA PHE A 813 33.84 25.09 10.51
C PHE A 813 32.79 24.51 11.46
N ILE A 814 33.20 23.59 12.33
CA ILE A 814 32.31 22.74 13.14
C ILE A 814 32.59 22.94 14.63
#